data_AF-A0A1D6GNZ4-F1
#
_entry.id   AF-A0A1D6GNZ4-F1
#
_cell.length_a   1.000
_cell.length_b   1.000
_cell.length_c   1.000
_cell.angle_alpha   90.00
_cell.angle_beta   90.00
_cell.angle_gamma   90.00
#
_symmetry.space_group_name_H-M   'P 1'
#
loop_
_entity.id
_entity.type
_entity.pdbx_description
1 polymer ?
#
loop_
_entity_poly.entity_id
_entity_poly.type
_entity_poly.pdbx_seq_one_letter_code
_entity_poly.pdbx_strand_id
1 'polypeptide(L)'
;MQLSYLSEPSVLYNLQYRYSQDMIYTKAGPVLVAVNPFKKVSLYGNEYIDAYRNKSMDSPHVYAIADAALCEMKRDEVNQSIIISGESGAGKTETAKIAMQYLASLGGGSGIEYEILQTNPILEAFGNAKTLRNDNSSRFGKLIEIHFSTTGRICGAMIQTFLLEKSRVVQCAVGERSYHIFYQLCAGAPASLREKLNLKKVDEYKYLKQSCCYSIAGVDDAQMFRTVTEAMDIVHISKEDQENVFAMVSAVLWLGDVSFTVIDNENHVEIIADEASKMVAELLGCSIEDLNLALTKRHMKVNNENIVQKLTLAQATDTRDALAKSLYASLFEWLVEQINKSLSVGKRRTGRSISILDIYGFESFDKNSFEQFCINYANERLQQHFNRHLFKLEQEEYVEDGIDWAKVDFEDNQDCLSLFEKKPLGLLSLLDEESTFPNATDLTFANKLKQHLNSNSCFRGERDKGFAVRHYAGEVAYDTSGFLEKNRDLLHMDSIQLLAKCKTFLPKMFASKMLVQPDDSMSVPYRSSAADSQKLSVAMKFKGQLFQLMQRLESTTPHFIRCIKPNNLQLPAIYEQGLVLQQLKCCGVLEVVRISRSGYPTRMTHQKFARRMLHLKIHSVFQLQFFISSTFYLRCIKLATQSCSSELDRLANLKILGIVLYTVF
;
A
#
# COMPACT_ATOMS: atom_id res chain seq x y z
N MET A 1 13.70 -10.69 24.68
CA MET A 1 14.20 -12.06 24.94
C MET A 1 14.81 -12.58 23.65
N GLN A 2 16.03 -13.12 23.70
CA GLN A 2 16.59 -13.89 22.60
C GLN A 2 16.12 -15.34 22.79
N LEU A 3 15.31 -15.86 21.87
CA LEU A 3 14.73 -17.20 22.00
C LEU A 3 15.77 -18.28 21.69
N SER A 4 15.87 -19.28 22.57
CA SER A 4 16.69 -20.48 22.32
C SER A 4 15.99 -21.48 21.41
N TYR A 5 14.66 -21.56 21.48
CA TYR A 5 13.83 -22.40 20.63
C TYR A 5 12.96 -21.54 19.72
N LEU A 6 13.20 -21.66 18.41
CA LEU A 6 12.45 -20.97 17.37
C LEU A 6 11.35 -21.92 16.85
N SER A 7 10.28 -22.07 17.64
CA SER A 7 9.06 -22.81 17.28
C SER A 7 7.88 -21.85 17.17
N GLU A 8 6.84 -22.19 16.38
CA GLU A 8 5.64 -21.33 16.27
C GLU A 8 5.03 -20.98 17.64
N PRO A 9 4.84 -21.94 18.58
CA PRO A 9 4.32 -21.63 19.91
C PRO A 9 5.22 -20.69 20.71
N SER A 10 6.55 -20.84 20.62
CA SER A 10 7.49 -19.98 21.33
C SER A 10 7.46 -18.54 20.83
N VAL A 11 7.35 -18.34 19.51
CA VAL A 11 7.21 -17.00 18.89
C VAL A 11 5.90 -16.35 19.33
N LEU A 12 4.79 -17.10 19.25
CA LEU A 12 3.46 -16.60 19.61
C LEU A 12 3.38 -16.22 21.09
N TYR A 13 3.88 -17.08 21.98
CA TYR A 13 3.96 -16.79 23.42
C TYR A 13 4.81 -15.55 23.70
N ASN A 14 5.96 -15.40 23.03
CA ASN A 14 6.82 -14.24 23.23
C ASN A 14 6.13 -12.93 22.82
N LEU A 15 5.49 -12.92 21.66
CA LEU A 15 4.74 -11.75 21.17
C LEU A 15 3.59 -11.41 22.11
N GLN A 16 2.83 -12.40 22.58
CA GLN A 16 1.75 -12.17 23.54
C GLN A 16 2.27 -11.62 24.88
N TYR A 17 3.35 -12.21 25.42
CA TYR A 17 3.97 -11.72 26.65
C TYR A 17 4.43 -10.27 26.50
N ARG A 18 5.11 -9.93 25.41
CA ARG A 18 5.57 -8.56 25.14
C ARG A 18 4.40 -7.60 24.98
N TYR A 19 3.37 -7.99 24.25
CA TYR A 19 2.15 -7.20 24.06
C TYR A 19 1.45 -6.90 25.40
N SER A 20 1.40 -7.87 26.33
CA SER A 20 0.82 -7.67 27.67
C SER A 20 1.55 -6.61 28.52
N GLN A 21 2.78 -6.26 28.15
CA GLN A 21 3.63 -5.28 28.83
C GLN A 21 3.79 -3.99 28.00
N ASP A 22 2.89 -3.75 27.03
CA ASP A 22 2.94 -2.63 26.10
C ASP A 22 4.23 -2.55 25.25
N MET A 23 5.00 -3.64 25.16
CA MET A 23 6.15 -3.77 24.28
C MET A 23 5.72 -4.24 22.89
N ILE A 24 5.27 -3.31 22.06
CA ILE A 24 4.64 -3.62 20.77
C ILE A 24 5.60 -3.98 19.63
N TYR A 25 6.89 -3.65 19.75
CA TYR A 25 7.90 -3.88 18.71
C TYR A 25 8.80 -5.06 19.04
N THR A 26 9.03 -5.97 18.09
CA THR A 26 9.87 -7.16 18.30
C THR A 26 10.68 -7.44 17.05
N LYS A 27 11.99 -7.70 17.20
CA LYS A 27 12.87 -8.06 16.08
C LYS A 27 12.79 -9.56 15.79
N ALA A 28 12.58 -9.93 14.53
CA ALA A 28 12.58 -11.29 14.02
C ALA A 28 13.59 -11.38 12.87
N GLY A 29 14.86 -11.67 13.18
CA GLY A 29 15.95 -11.60 12.22
C GLY A 29 16.12 -10.17 11.67
N PRO A 30 16.12 -9.96 10.34
CA PRO A 30 16.19 -8.63 9.72
C PRO A 30 14.84 -7.87 9.74
N VAL A 31 13.75 -8.53 10.15
CA VAL A 31 12.39 -7.95 10.11
C VAL A 31 12.00 -7.37 11.47
N LEU A 32 11.34 -6.21 11.47
CA LEU A 32 10.67 -5.66 12.65
C LEU A 32 9.19 -6.04 12.65
N VAL A 33 8.72 -6.71 13.71
CA VAL A 33 7.30 -6.98 13.94
C VAL A 33 6.72 -5.89 14.84
N ALA A 34 5.60 -5.30 14.43
CA ALA A 34 4.88 -4.27 15.17
C ALA A 34 3.44 -4.70 15.43
N VAL A 35 3.04 -4.90 16.69
CA VAL A 35 1.68 -5.31 17.06
C VAL A 35 0.86 -4.09 17.44
N ASN A 36 -0.27 -3.84 16.76
CA ASN A 36 -1.09 -2.66 17.02
C ASN A 36 -1.67 -2.67 18.45
N PRO A 37 -1.36 -1.70 19.33
CA PRO A 37 -1.91 -1.66 20.68
C PRO A 37 -3.38 -1.24 20.76
N PHE A 38 -3.96 -0.62 19.72
CA PHE A 38 -5.27 0.07 19.75
C PHE A 38 -5.42 1.11 20.88
N LYS A 39 -4.28 1.59 21.41
CA LYS A 39 -4.18 2.66 22.40
C LYS A 39 -2.88 3.42 22.21
N LYS A 40 -2.79 4.62 22.80
CA LYS A 40 -1.51 5.34 22.86
C LYS A 40 -0.56 4.63 23.83
N VAL A 41 0.70 4.51 23.42
CA VAL A 41 1.79 3.94 24.22
C VAL A 41 2.91 4.95 24.38
N SER A 42 3.56 4.99 25.54
CA SER A 42 4.62 5.94 25.89
C SER A 42 6.00 5.51 25.37
N LEU A 43 6.08 5.22 24.07
CA LEU A 43 7.30 4.75 23.37
C LEU A 43 7.85 5.77 22.36
N TYR A 44 7.23 6.94 22.29
CA TYR A 44 7.50 7.97 21.30
C TYR A 44 7.80 9.31 21.98
N GLY A 45 8.48 10.20 21.28
CA GLY A 45 8.84 11.53 21.76
C GLY A 45 10.31 11.85 21.57
N ASN A 46 10.68 13.11 21.80
CA ASN A 46 12.02 13.63 21.53
C ASN A 46 13.10 12.90 22.33
N GLU A 47 12.80 12.51 23.58
CA GLU A 47 13.73 11.74 24.42
C GLU A 47 14.11 10.39 23.78
N TYR A 48 13.13 9.67 23.22
CA TYR A 48 13.38 8.41 22.52
C TYR A 48 14.12 8.64 21.22
N ILE A 49 13.76 9.68 20.46
CA ILE A 49 14.46 10.06 19.22
C ILE A 49 15.94 10.29 19.51
N ASP A 50 16.27 11.09 20.52
CA ASP A 50 17.66 11.37 20.91
C ASP A 50 18.37 10.13 21.44
N ALA A 51 17.67 9.27 22.20
CA ALA A 51 18.25 8.03 22.72
C ALA A 51 18.68 7.06 21.61
N TYR A 52 17.85 6.90 20.58
CA TYR A 52 18.15 6.08 19.40
C TYR A 52 19.25 6.71 18.55
N ARG A 53 19.19 8.03 18.30
CA ARG A 53 20.22 8.78 17.57
C ARG A 53 21.60 8.64 18.19
N ASN A 54 21.69 8.73 19.53
CA ASN A 54 22.95 8.61 20.26
C ASN A 54 23.36 7.15 20.52
N LYS A 55 22.61 6.17 20.00
CA LYS A 55 22.81 4.72 20.21
C LYS A 55 22.89 4.31 21.68
N SER A 56 22.25 5.10 22.55
CA SER A 56 22.09 4.79 23.97
C SER A 56 21.00 3.75 24.23
N MET A 57 20.10 3.56 23.25
CA MET A 57 19.04 2.57 23.25
C MET A 57 19.14 1.67 22.01
N ASP A 58 19.05 0.36 22.20
CA ASP A 58 19.15 -0.67 21.14
C ASP A 58 17.94 -1.63 21.15
N SER A 59 16.84 -1.24 21.80
CA SER A 59 15.61 -2.03 21.79
C SER A 59 14.94 -2.00 20.42
N PRO A 60 14.24 -3.08 19.99
CA PRO A 60 13.48 -3.08 18.75
C PRO A 60 12.49 -1.91 18.70
N HIS A 61 12.58 -1.07 17.67
CA HIS A 61 11.71 0.08 17.48
C HIS A 61 11.78 0.57 16.02
N VAL A 62 10.77 1.30 15.58
CA VAL A 62 10.72 1.90 14.22
C VAL A 62 11.86 2.91 14.04
N TYR A 63 12.18 3.66 15.09
CA TYR A 63 13.31 4.60 15.10
C TYR A 63 14.64 3.90 14.85
N ALA A 64 14.86 2.68 15.38
CA ALA A 64 16.08 1.93 15.11
C ALA A 64 16.21 1.54 13.63
N ILE A 65 15.09 1.20 12.97
CA ILE A 65 15.06 0.88 11.54
C ILE A 65 15.32 2.13 10.69
N ALA A 66 14.66 3.24 11.03
CA ALA A 66 14.85 4.51 10.32
C ALA A 66 16.27 5.07 10.50
N ASP A 67 16.87 4.93 11.69
CA ASP A 67 18.27 5.29 11.95
C ASP A 67 19.24 4.42 11.16
N ALA A 68 19.03 3.10 11.16
CA ALA A 68 19.83 2.16 10.37
C ALA A 68 19.80 2.52 8.89
N ALA A 69 18.62 2.72 8.30
CA ALA A 69 18.47 3.15 6.92
C ALA A 69 19.24 4.46 6.64
N LEU A 70 19.11 5.46 7.53
CA LEU A 70 19.83 6.73 7.36
C LEU A 70 21.35 6.57 7.45
N CYS A 71 21.86 5.76 8.37
CA CYS A 71 23.28 5.47 8.50
C CYS A 71 23.83 4.70 7.30
N GLU A 72 23.11 3.67 6.84
CA GLU A 72 23.51 2.81 5.72
C GLU A 72 23.50 3.60 4.40
N MET A 73 22.47 4.42 4.16
CA MET A 73 22.44 5.32 3.01
C MET A 73 23.67 6.24 2.96
N LYS A 74 24.11 6.75 4.12
CA LYS A 74 25.29 7.64 4.21
C LYS A 74 26.61 6.88 4.04
N ARG A 75 26.68 5.65 4.54
CA ARG A 75 27.88 4.82 4.54
C ARG A 75 28.13 4.19 3.17
N ASP A 76 27.08 3.63 2.59
CA ASP A 76 27.16 2.80 1.38
C ASP A 76 26.83 3.59 0.11
N GLU A 77 26.30 4.81 0.26
CA GLU A 77 25.84 5.67 -0.84
C GLU A 77 24.76 5.02 -1.73
N VAL A 78 24.02 4.05 -1.18
CA VAL A 78 22.91 3.36 -1.83
C VAL A 78 21.59 3.86 -1.24
N ASN A 79 20.58 4.04 -2.10
CA ASN A 79 19.24 4.43 -1.67
C ASN A 79 18.58 3.33 -0.84
N GLN A 80 17.68 3.72 0.07
CA GLN A 80 17.07 2.80 1.02
C GLN A 80 15.56 2.77 0.82
N SER A 81 14.92 1.67 1.20
CA SER A 81 13.47 1.60 1.32
C SER A 81 13.04 1.02 2.65
N ILE A 82 11.99 1.56 3.25
CA ILE A 82 11.31 1.04 4.44
C ILE A 82 9.94 0.56 3.97
N ILE A 83 9.77 -0.75 3.93
CA ILE A 83 8.57 -1.42 3.42
C ILE A 83 7.70 -1.85 4.60
N ILE A 84 6.55 -1.19 4.75
CA ILE A 84 5.61 -1.41 5.86
C ILE A 84 4.39 -2.16 5.32
N SER A 85 4.11 -3.33 5.88
CA SER A 85 3.07 -4.24 5.38
C SER A 85 2.35 -4.96 6.51
N GLY A 86 1.18 -5.50 6.22
CA GLY A 86 0.29 -6.13 7.21
C GLY A 86 -1.17 -5.95 6.82
N GLU A 87 -2.09 -6.62 7.52
CA GLU A 87 -3.52 -6.57 7.24
C GLU A 87 -4.13 -5.17 7.46
N SER A 88 -5.34 -4.95 6.95
CA SER A 88 -6.07 -3.70 7.20
C SER A 88 -6.31 -3.50 8.71
N GLY A 89 -6.03 -2.30 9.21
CA GLY A 89 -6.10 -1.98 10.64
C GLY A 89 -4.90 -2.45 11.48
N ALA A 90 -3.86 -3.04 10.88
CA ALA A 90 -2.67 -3.49 11.62
C ALA A 90 -1.73 -2.34 12.08
N GLY A 91 -2.00 -1.08 11.72
CA GLY A 91 -1.19 0.07 12.14
C GLY A 91 -0.07 0.47 11.16
N LYS A 92 -0.17 0.08 9.88
CA LYS A 92 0.81 0.43 8.82
C LYS A 92 1.03 1.94 8.69
N THR A 93 -0.06 2.68 8.48
CA THR A 93 -0.02 4.14 8.28
C THR A 93 0.53 4.88 9.50
N GLU A 94 0.15 4.47 10.71
CA GLU A 94 0.72 5.05 11.94
C GLU A 94 2.21 4.73 12.07
N THR A 95 2.62 3.50 11.73
CA THR A 95 4.04 3.12 11.71
C THR A 95 4.84 3.92 10.68
N ALA A 96 4.27 4.19 9.51
CA ALA A 96 4.87 5.05 8.48
C ALA A 96 5.04 6.50 8.97
N LYS A 97 4.02 7.05 9.66
CA LYS A 97 4.09 8.38 10.31
C LYS A 97 5.21 8.43 11.34
N ILE A 98 5.35 7.41 12.18
CA ILE A 98 6.40 7.33 13.21
C ILE A 98 7.80 7.29 12.57
N ALA A 99 7.98 6.49 11.50
CA ALA A 99 9.24 6.44 10.76
C ALA A 99 9.58 7.81 10.15
N MET A 100 8.59 8.47 9.55
CA MET A 100 8.74 9.79 8.96
C MET A 100 9.05 10.87 10.01
N GLN A 101 8.40 10.85 11.17
CA GLN A 101 8.69 11.77 12.29
C GLN A 101 10.14 11.66 12.76
N TYR A 102 10.70 10.44 12.82
CA TYR A 102 12.10 10.25 13.15
C TYR A 102 13.02 10.88 12.10
N LEU A 103 12.83 10.57 10.82
CA LEU A 103 13.63 11.13 9.74
C LEU A 103 13.52 12.68 9.69
N ALA A 104 12.31 13.20 9.87
CA ALA A 104 12.00 14.63 9.95
C ALA A 104 12.75 15.31 11.11
N SER A 105 12.76 14.70 12.31
CA SER A 105 13.47 15.26 13.47
C SER A 105 14.99 15.40 13.26
N LEU A 106 15.56 14.54 12.41
CA LEU A 106 16.99 14.56 12.06
C LEU A 106 17.31 15.54 10.90
N GLY A 107 16.29 16.03 10.19
CA GLY A 107 16.40 16.82 8.96
C GLY A 107 16.97 18.23 9.12
N GLY A 108 16.86 18.83 10.32
CA GLY A 108 17.59 20.05 10.67
C GLY A 108 16.92 21.39 10.36
N GLY A 109 15.61 21.52 10.60
CA GLY A 109 14.95 22.81 10.86
C GLY A 109 14.69 23.68 9.62
N SER A 110 14.62 23.07 8.43
CA SER A 110 14.37 23.79 7.17
C SER A 110 12.88 24.09 6.92
N GLY A 111 11.98 23.57 7.75
CA GLY A 111 10.53 23.75 7.65
C GLY A 111 9.87 22.70 6.76
N ILE A 112 10.61 22.18 5.77
CA ILE A 112 10.14 21.12 4.86
C ILE A 112 9.77 19.84 5.61
N GLU A 113 10.42 19.58 6.74
CA GLU A 113 10.15 18.39 7.55
C GLU A 113 8.73 18.45 8.15
N TYR A 114 8.28 19.65 8.49
CA TYR A 114 6.92 19.89 8.95
C TYR A 114 5.92 19.80 7.79
N GLU A 115 6.23 20.37 6.63
CA GLU A 115 5.39 20.28 5.43
C GLU A 115 5.14 18.82 5.01
N ILE A 116 6.19 17.98 5.00
CA ILE A 116 6.08 16.55 4.67
C ILE A 116 5.08 15.85 5.61
N LEU A 117 5.13 16.13 6.91
CA LEU A 117 4.21 15.55 7.89
C LEU A 117 2.75 15.99 7.67
N GLN A 118 2.55 17.24 7.23
CA GLN A 118 1.22 17.80 6.96
C GLN A 118 0.58 17.31 5.66
N THR A 119 1.31 16.57 4.82
CA THR A 119 0.70 15.93 3.65
C THR A 119 -0.27 14.79 4.04
N ASN A 120 -0.05 14.13 5.17
CA ASN A 120 -0.86 12.98 5.58
C ASN A 120 -2.33 13.34 5.85
N PRO A 121 -2.67 14.39 6.63
CA PRO A 121 -4.06 14.81 6.80
C PRO A 121 -4.82 15.01 5.48
N ILE A 122 -4.17 15.62 4.48
CA ILE A 122 -4.77 15.84 3.15
C ILE A 122 -4.99 14.50 2.45
N LEU A 123 -3.96 13.66 2.36
CA LEU A 123 -4.07 12.38 1.65
C LEU A 123 -5.05 11.41 2.34
N GLU A 124 -5.14 11.43 3.67
CA GLU A 124 -6.10 10.61 4.42
C GLU A 124 -7.53 11.12 4.25
N ALA A 125 -7.75 12.43 4.22
CA ALA A 125 -9.08 12.97 3.96
C ALA A 125 -9.64 12.54 2.60
N PHE A 126 -8.81 12.58 1.55
CA PHE A 126 -9.23 12.28 0.18
C PHE A 126 -9.03 10.81 -0.23
N GLY A 127 -8.21 10.05 0.48
CA GLY A 127 -7.83 8.69 0.10
C GLY A 127 -8.17 7.61 1.14
N ASN A 128 -8.63 7.98 2.33
CA ASN A 128 -9.06 7.02 3.34
C ASN A 128 -10.59 7.03 3.52
N ALA A 129 -11.08 5.88 3.96
CA ALA A 129 -12.49 5.67 4.25
C ALA A 129 -12.68 4.67 5.40
N LYS A 130 -13.88 4.71 5.98
CA LYS A 130 -14.31 3.69 6.94
C LYS A 130 -14.73 2.43 6.20
N THR A 131 -14.20 1.31 6.65
CA THR A 131 -14.55 -0.05 6.23
C THR A 131 -15.06 -0.83 7.43
N LEU A 132 -15.60 -2.03 7.21
CA LEU A 132 -16.00 -2.93 8.30
C LEU A 132 -14.83 -3.33 9.23
N ARG A 133 -13.57 -3.23 8.76
CA ARG A 133 -12.39 -3.69 9.50
C ARG A 133 -11.53 -2.58 10.08
N ASN A 134 -11.67 -1.35 9.58
CA ASN A 134 -10.87 -0.20 9.94
C ASN A 134 -11.62 1.10 9.62
N ASP A 135 -11.75 1.97 10.61
CA ASP A 135 -12.44 3.26 10.48
C ASP A 135 -11.65 4.30 9.65
N ASN A 136 -10.32 4.17 9.54
CA ASN A 136 -9.45 5.03 8.74
C ASN A 136 -8.57 4.17 7.80
N SER A 137 -9.20 3.46 6.86
CA SER A 137 -8.50 2.57 5.92
C SER A 137 -8.02 3.32 4.70
N SER A 138 -6.72 3.28 4.43
CA SER A 138 -6.14 3.73 3.16
C SER A 138 -6.72 2.93 1.99
N ARG A 139 -7.32 3.61 1.02
CA ARG A 139 -7.90 3.01 -0.20
C ARG A 139 -7.07 3.35 -1.45
N PHE A 140 -5.79 3.58 -1.24
CA PHE A 140 -4.74 3.78 -2.22
C PHE A 140 -3.40 3.35 -1.59
N GLY A 141 -2.42 3.01 -2.42
CA GLY A 141 -1.02 2.83 -1.99
C GLY A 141 -0.25 4.15 -2.08
N LYS A 142 0.68 4.40 -1.17
CA LYS A 142 1.56 5.57 -1.20
C LYS A 142 3.03 5.17 -1.02
N LEU A 143 3.88 5.73 -1.87
CA LEU A 143 5.33 5.72 -1.75
C LEU A 143 5.77 7.16 -1.49
N ILE A 144 6.45 7.38 -0.37
CA ILE A 144 7.00 8.69 -0.01
C ILE A 144 8.51 8.58 -0.10
N GLU A 145 9.10 9.24 -1.08
CA GLU A 145 10.53 9.32 -1.28
C GLU A 145 11.06 10.60 -0.63
N ILE A 146 11.90 10.46 0.39
CA ILE A 146 12.52 11.59 1.08
C ILE A 146 13.95 11.73 0.55
N HIS A 147 14.28 12.91 0.04
CA HIS A 147 15.59 13.22 -0.53
C HIS A 147 16.51 13.85 0.52
N PHE A 148 17.77 13.43 0.52
CA PHE A 148 18.76 13.89 1.51
C PHE A 148 19.97 14.56 0.84
N SER A 149 20.40 15.70 1.38
CA SER A 149 21.64 16.36 0.96
C SER A 149 22.88 15.48 1.20
N THR A 150 24.03 15.88 0.67
CA THR A 150 25.32 15.20 0.94
C THR A 150 25.69 15.24 2.43
N THR A 151 25.22 16.26 3.16
CA THR A 151 25.36 16.39 4.61
C THR A 151 24.33 15.59 5.40
N GLY A 152 23.40 14.91 4.72
CA GLY A 152 22.39 14.04 5.34
C GLY A 152 21.20 14.78 5.94
N ARG A 153 20.90 16.00 5.46
CA ARG A 153 19.71 16.78 5.81
C ARG A 153 18.61 16.56 4.79
N ILE A 154 17.35 16.69 5.18
CA ILE A 154 16.24 16.59 4.21
C ILE A 154 16.30 17.81 3.29
N CYS A 155 16.22 17.58 1.99
CA CYS A 155 16.22 18.65 0.97
C CYS A 155 14.99 18.64 0.08
N GLY A 156 14.13 17.65 0.19
CA GLY A 156 12.91 17.53 -0.60
C GLY A 156 12.21 16.21 -0.36
N ALA A 157 10.99 16.08 -0.88
CA ALA A 157 10.28 14.82 -0.92
C ALA A 157 9.42 14.69 -2.18
N MET A 158 9.06 13.47 -2.52
CA MET A 158 8.15 13.14 -3.60
C MET A 158 7.18 12.05 -3.14
N ILE A 159 5.90 12.27 -3.38
CA ILE A 159 4.82 11.33 -3.08
C ILE A 159 4.30 10.76 -4.39
N GLN A 160 4.27 9.43 -4.47
CA GLN A 160 3.61 8.72 -5.55
C GLN A 160 2.47 7.87 -4.98
N THR A 161 1.31 7.97 -5.60
CA THR A 161 0.13 7.20 -5.23
C THR A 161 -0.17 6.11 -6.26
N PHE A 162 -0.83 5.04 -5.81
CA PHE A 162 -1.14 3.86 -6.61
C PHE A 162 -2.56 3.39 -6.34
N LEU A 163 -3.30 3.04 -7.40
CA LEU A 163 -4.60 2.34 -7.35
C LEU A 163 -5.59 2.94 -6.33
N LEU A 164 -6.06 4.16 -6.57
CA LEU A 164 -7.19 4.72 -5.83
C LEU A 164 -8.47 3.90 -6.11
N GLU A 165 -9.19 3.49 -5.06
CA GLU A 165 -10.46 2.76 -5.17
C GLU A 165 -11.59 3.69 -5.66
N LYS A 166 -11.67 3.93 -6.98
CA LYS A 166 -12.63 4.88 -7.57
C LYS A 166 -14.09 4.50 -7.32
N SER A 167 -14.41 3.21 -7.31
CA SER A 167 -15.78 2.70 -7.13
C SER A 167 -16.42 3.18 -5.82
N ARG A 168 -15.61 3.40 -4.77
CA ARG A 168 -16.06 3.91 -3.46
C ARG A 168 -16.72 5.29 -3.52
N VAL A 169 -16.46 6.08 -4.56
CA VAL A 169 -17.09 7.39 -4.76
C VAL A 169 -18.59 7.26 -5.01
N VAL A 170 -18.99 6.25 -5.79
CA VAL A 170 -20.37 6.11 -6.29
C VAL A 170 -21.13 4.95 -5.63
N GLN A 171 -20.41 3.97 -5.11
CA GLN A 171 -20.95 2.77 -4.47
C GLN A 171 -20.26 2.52 -3.14
N CYS A 172 -21.06 2.29 -2.08
CA CYS A 172 -20.54 1.99 -0.76
C CYS A 172 -21.32 0.82 -0.13
N ALA A 173 -20.60 -0.11 0.51
CA ALA A 173 -21.21 -1.23 1.23
C ALA A 173 -21.90 -0.76 2.51
N VAL A 174 -22.92 -1.50 2.95
CA VAL A 174 -23.64 -1.20 4.20
C VAL A 174 -22.69 -1.22 5.39
N GLY A 175 -22.74 -0.17 6.23
CA GLY A 175 -21.86 -0.01 7.38
C GLY A 175 -20.49 0.63 7.08
N GLU A 176 -20.16 0.86 5.80
CA GLU A 176 -18.94 1.58 5.39
C GLU A 176 -19.22 3.07 5.13
N ARG A 177 -18.15 3.86 4.93
CA ARG A 177 -18.27 5.23 4.40
C ARG A 177 -17.61 5.36 3.03
N SER A 178 -17.99 6.39 2.30
CA SER A 178 -17.16 6.93 1.22
C SER A 178 -15.93 7.66 1.82
N TYR A 179 -15.16 8.36 0.99
CA TYR A 179 -13.97 9.08 1.44
C TYR A 179 -14.30 10.14 2.50
N HIS A 180 -13.42 10.30 3.48
CA HIS A 180 -13.66 11.16 4.65
C HIS A 180 -13.97 12.61 4.28
N ILE A 181 -13.34 13.14 3.22
CA ILE A 181 -13.51 14.53 2.79
C ILE A 181 -14.98 14.89 2.51
N PHE A 182 -15.81 13.96 2.03
CA PHE A 182 -17.24 14.23 1.80
C PHE A 182 -17.98 14.57 3.10
N TYR A 183 -17.71 13.80 4.15
CA TYR A 183 -18.31 13.98 5.47
C TYR A 183 -17.73 15.21 6.18
N GLN A 184 -16.42 15.40 6.08
CA GLN A 184 -15.70 16.54 6.63
C GLN A 184 -16.18 17.86 6.01
N LEU A 185 -16.38 17.92 4.68
CA LEU A 185 -16.90 19.10 4.00
C LEU A 185 -18.33 19.42 4.45
N CYS A 186 -19.22 18.42 4.48
CA CYS A 186 -20.62 18.63 4.91
C CYS A 186 -20.74 19.08 6.37
N ALA A 187 -19.84 18.63 7.25
CA ALA A 187 -19.85 18.93 8.68
C ALA A 187 -19.10 20.23 9.03
N GLY A 188 -17.96 20.49 8.39
CA GLY A 188 -16.99 21.51 8.79
C GLY A 188 -16.92 22.75 7.91
N ALA A 189 -17.58 22.78 6.75
CA ALA A 189 -17.53 23.94 5.85
C ALA A 189 -18.05 25.23 6.52
N PRO A 190 -17.33 26.36 6.42
CA PRO A 190 -17.82 27.67 6.86
C PRO A 190 -19.14 28.05 6.18
N ALA A 191 -19.97 28.88 6.83
CA ALA A 191 -21.28 29.28 6.30
C ALA A 191 -21.21 29.87 4.88
N SER A 192 -20.22 30.72 4.60
CA SER A 192 -20.01 31.31 3.27
C SER A 192 -19.72 30.26 2.20
N LEU A 193 -18.86 29.28 2.51
CA LEU A 193 -18.54 28.18 1.60
C LEU A 193 -19.75 27.24 1.44
N ARG A 194 -20.48 26.99 2.53
CA ARG A 194 -21.67 26.13 2.54
C ARG A 194 -22.77 26.68 1.64
N GLU A 195 -23.02 27.98 1.70
CA GLU A 195 -23.98 28.68 0.82
C GLU A 195 -23.50 28.67 -0.63
N LYS A 196 -22.23 29.00 -0.88
CA LYS A 196 -21.64 29.01 -2.23
C LYS A 196 -21.70 27.63 -2.92
N LEU A 197 -21.53 26.55 -2.17
CA LEU A 197 -21.55 25.17 -2.68
C LEU A 197 -22.94 24.51 -2.60
N ASN A 198 -23.93 25.22 -2.05
CA ASN A 198 -25.26 24.71 -1.71
C ASN A 198 -25.19 23.34 -0.98
N LEU A 199 -24.39 23.22 0.09
CA LEU A 199 -24.18 21.91 0.73
C LEU A 199 -25.40 21.44 1.54
N LYS A 200 -25.90 20.27 1.18
CA LYS A 200 -26.93 19.52 1.91
C LYS A 200 -26.34 18.75 3.09
N LYS A 201 -27.21 18.13 3.88
CA LYS A 201 -26.79 17.17 4.90
C LYS A 201 -26.32 15.87 4.23
N VAL A 202 -25.48 15.13 4.96
CA VAL A 202 -24.85 13.89 4.46
C VAL A 202 -25.90 12.83 4.08
N ASP A 203 -27.01 12.76 4.78
CA ASP A 203 -28.10 11.80 4.58
C ASP A 203 -28.99 12.11 3.36
N GLU A 204 -28.87 13.30 2.78
CA GLU A 204 -29.65 13.71 1.61
C GLU A 204 -29.02 13.27 0.29
N TYR A 205 -27.67 13.22 0.22
CA TYR A 205 -26.94 12.86 -0.99
C TYR A 205 -27.06 11.37 -1.35
N LYS A 206 -27.40 11.06 -2.61
CA LYS A 206 -27.59 9.67 -3.08
C LYS A 206 -26.35 8.80 -2.96
N TYR A 207 -25.14 9.35 -3.15
CA TYR A 207 -23.91 8.57 -2.98
C TYR A 207 -23.57 8.27 -1.52
N LEU A 208 -23.92 9.16 -0.58
CA LEU A 208 -23.57 9.01 0.83
C LEU A 208 -24.62 8.23 1.63
N LYS A 209 -25.89 8.25 1.20
CA LYS A 209 -26.99 7.59 1.92
C LYS A 209 -27.03 6.06 1.80
N GLN A 210 -26.28 5.48 0.86
CA GLN A 210 -26.35 4.04 0.53
C GLN A 210 -25.94 3.12 1.67
N SER A 211 -24.96 3.54 2.48
CA SER A 211 -24.37 2.68 3.51
C SER A 211 -25.05 2.80 4.88
N CYS A 212 -25.95 3.77 5.05
CA CYS A 212 -26.56 4.15 6.33
C CYS A 212 -25.55 4.46 7.46
N CYS A 213 -24.30 4.79 7.12
CA CYS A 213 -23.25 5.13 8.08
C CYS A 213 -22.76 6.56 7.84
N TYR A 214 -23.14 7.47 8.73
CA TYR A 214 -22.88 8.91 8.57
C TYR A 214 -21.77 9.44 9.50
N SER A 215 -21.50 8.76 10.61
CA SER A 215 -20.51 9.17 11.62
C SER A 215 -19.59 8.03 12.02
N ILE A 216 -18.45 8.38 12.62
CA ILE A 216 -17.51 7.44 13.24
C ILE A 216 -17.43 7.76 14.73
N ALA A 217 -17.46 6.72 15.57
CA ALA A 217 -17.36 6.90 17.01
C ALA A 217 -16.02 7.55 17.39
N GLY A 218 -16.06 8.66 18.12
CA GLY A 218 -14.87 9.37 18.60
C GLY A 218 -14.16 10.24 17.56
N VAL A 219 -14.72 10.41 16.35
CA VAL A 219 -14.17 11.30 15.31
C VAL A 219 -15.12 12.47 15.10
N ASP A 220 -14.61 13.69 15.21
CA ASP A 220 -15.32 14.91 14.85
C ASP A 220 -14.94 15.32 13.41
N ASP A 221 -15.80 15.02 12.44
CA ASP A 221 -15.57 15.35 11.03
C ASP A 221 -15.42 16.87 10.79
N ALA A 222 -16.04 17.74 11.62
CA ALA A 222 -15.88 19.19 11.50
C ALA A 222 -14.51 19.67 12.00
N GLN A 223 -14.01 19.08 13.09
CA GLN A 223 -12.63 19.32 13.54
C GLN A 223 -11.61 18.81 12.51
N MET A 224 -11.85 17.61 11.97
CA MET A 224 -10.96 17.03 10.95
C MET A 224 -10.92 17.89 9.68
N PHE A 225 -12.04 18.50 9.27
CA PHE A 225 -12.05 19.45 8.15
C PHE A 225 -11.12 20.64 8.39
N ARG A 226 -11.11 21.19 9.61
CA ARG A 226 -10.19 22.29 9.99
C ARG A 226 -8.75 21.86 9.87
N THR A 227 -8.41 20.67 10.37
CA THR A 227 -7.06 20.09 10.24
C THR A 227 -6.64 19.94 8.78
N VAL A 228 -7.56 19.54 7.89
CA VAL A 228 -7.29 19.44 6.44
C VAL A 228 -7.03 20.82 5.84
N THR A 229 -7.85 21.83 6.16
CA THR A 229 -7.65 23.19 5.64
C THR A 229 -6.34 23.82 6.14
N GLU A 230 -5.99 23.61 7.41
CA GLU A 230 -4.71 24.04 7.99
C GLU A 230 -3.53 23.35 7.32
N ALA A 231 -3.66 22.04 7.06
CA ALA A 231 -2.64 21.29 6.33
C ALA A 231 -2.47 21.77 4.88
N MET A 232 -3.56 22.09 4.18
CA MET A 232 -3.51 22.68 2.83
C MET A 232 -2.79 24.03 2.82
N ASP A 233 -3.00 24.85 3.85
CA ASP A 233 -2.29 26.13 4.02
C ASP A 233 -0.78 25.92 4.23
N ILE A 234 -0.39 24.93 5.05
CA ILE A 234 1.02 24.64 5.35
C ILE A 234 1.74 24.09 4.11
N VAL A 235 1.06 23.33 3.25
CA VAL A 235 1.61 22.80 1.98
C VAL A 235 1.42 23.81 0.82
N HIS A 236 1.18 25.08 1.15
CA HIS A 236 1.12 26.21 0.21
C HIS A 236 0.09 26.07 -0.93
N ILE A 237 -1.03 25.36 -0.69
CA ILE A 237 -2.16 25.34 -1.63
C ILE A 237 -2.93 26.66 -1.47
N SER A 238 -3.09 27.42 -2.55
CA SER A 238 -3.72 28.73 -2.50
C SER A 238 -5.19 28.66 -2.05
N LYS A 239 -5.72 29.73 -1.46
CA LYS A 239 -7.14 29.76 -1.04
C LYS A 239 -8.11 29.59 -2.20
N GLU A 240 -7.78 30.13 -3.37
CA GLU A 240 -8.55 29.93 -4.61
C GLU A 240 -8.56 28.45 -5.02
N ASP A 241 -7.40 27.81 -4.98
CA ASP A 241 -7.26 26.38 -5.26
C ASP A 241 -8.03 25.51 -4.26
N GLN A 242 -8.01 25.85 -2.96
CA GLN A 242 -8.79 25.16 -1.93
C GLN A 242 -10.29 25.25 -2.23
N GLU A 243 -10.80 26.44 -2.58
CA GLU A 243 -12.20 26.60 -2.97
C GLU A 243 -12.55 25.78 -4.22
N ASN A 244 -11.67 25.77 -5.22
CA ASN A 244 -11.85 24.95 -6.43
C ASN A 244 -11.88 23.44 -6.10
N VAL A 245 -11.04 22.97 -5.18
CA VAL A 245 -11.05 21.59 -4.70
C VAL A 245 -12.38 21.25 -4.05
N PHE A 246 -12.85 22.08 -3.12
CA PHE A 246 -14.13 21.84 -2.43
C PHE A 246 -15.34 21.96 -3.38
N ALA A 247 -15.26 22.83 -4.39
CA ALA A 247 -16.25 22.90 -5.46
C ALA A 247 -16.32 21.60 -6.27
N MET A 248 -15.17 20.99 -6.59
CA MET A 248 -15.15 19.69 -7.28
C MET A 248 -15.68 18.55 -6.40
N VAL A 249 -15.35 18.53 -5.10
CA VAL A 249 -15.93 17.56 -4.15
C VAL A 249 -17.45 17.71 -4.08
N SER A 250 -17.96 18.94 -4.00
CA SER A 250 -19.41 19.22 -4.02
C SER A 250 -20.05 18.81 -5.35
N ALA A 251 -19.40 19.09 -6.49
CA ALA A 251 -19.90 18.71 -7.80
C ALA A 251 -20.06 17.19 -7.94
N VAL A 252 -19.14 16.40 -7.37
CA VAL A 252 -19.25 14.93 -7.33
C VAL A 252 -20.45 14.48 -6.50
N LEU A 253 -20.72 15.11 -5.36
CA LEU A 253 -21.92 14.80 -4.55
C LEU A 253 -23.21 15.10 -5.31
N TRP A 254 -23.29 16.30 -5.90
CA TRP A 254 -24.44 16.74 -6.68
C TRP A 254 -24.66 15.91 -7.96
N LEU A 255 -23.60 15.44 -8.60
CA LEU A 255 -23.70 14.50 -9.73
C LEU A 255 -24.45 13.23 -9.35
N GLY A 256 -24.31 12.75 -8.11
CA GLY A 256 -25.05 11.57 -7.64
C GLY A 256 -26.56 11.77 -7.59
N ASP A 257 -27.02 13.00 -7.38
CA ASP A 257 -28.44 13.36 -7.28
C ASP A 257 -29.08 13.68 -8.64
N VAL A 258 -28.30 13.83 -9.71
CA VAL A 258 -28.82 14.01 -11.06
C VAL A 258 -29.69 12.82 -11.44
N SER A 259 -30.94 13.15 -11.77
CA SER A 259 -32.00 12.20 -12.09
C SER A 259 -32.39 12.26 -13.56
N PHE A 260 -32.86 11.12 -14.07
CA PHE A 260 -33.17 10.93 -15.48
C PHE A 260 -34.67 10.65 -15.66
N THR A 261 -35.23 11.14 -16.75
CA THR A 261 -36.63 10.94 -17.17
C THR A 261 -36.65 10.17 -18.48
N VAL A 262 -37.47 9.12 -18.56
CA VAL A 262 -37.63 8.31 -19.78
C VAL A 262 -38.46 9.08 -20.80
N ILE A 263 -37.96 9.17 -22.03
CA ILE A 263 -38.57 9.96 -23.11
C ILE A 263 -39.25 9.13 -24.20
N ASP A 264 -38.96 7.83 -24.29
CA ASP A 264 -39.54 6.94 -25.31
C ASP A 264 -39.72 5.50 -24.83
N ASN A 265 -40.36 4.69 -25.69
CA ASN A 265 -40.65 3.28 -25.43
C ASN A 265 -39.38 2.39 -25.43
N GLU A 266 -38.24 2.92 -25.88
CA GLU A 266 -36.94 2.22 -25.91
C GLU A 266 -36.13 2.48 -24.63
N ASN A 267 -36.75 3.09 -23.62
CA ASN A 267 -36.14 3.49 -22.34
C ASN A 267 -34.99 4.49 -22.47
N HIS A 268 -34.94 5.28 -23.55
CA HIS A 268 -33.99 6.38 -23.62
C HIS A 268 -34.36 7.49 -22.64
N VAL A 269 -33.35 8.24 -22.18
CA VAL A 269 -33.53 9.23 -21.12
C VAL A 269 -33.03 10.62 -21.47
N GLU A 270 -33.60 11.61 -20.80
CA GLU A 270 -33.07 12.98 -20.69
C GLU A 270 -32.87 13.35 -19.21
N ILE A 271 -32.00 14.33 -18.94
CA ILE A 271 -31.81 14.86 -17.59
C ILE A 271 -33.06 15.64 -17.16
N ILE A 272 -33.50 15.43 -15.92
CA ILE A 272 -34.48 16.30 -15.27
C ILE A 272 -33.77 17.60 -14.88
N ALA A 273 -34.25 18.74 -15.41
CA ALA A 273 -33.71 20.07 -15.10
C ALA A 273 -34.12 20.56 -13.69
N ASP A 274 -33.70 19.82 -12.67
CA ASP A 274 -33.93 20.06 -11.25
C ASP A 274 -32.81 20.88 -10.59
N GLU A 275 -32.84 20.96 -9.25
CA GLU A 275 -31.79 21.59 -8.47
C GLU A 275 -30.42 20.93 -8.70
N ALA A 276 -30.34 19.60 -8.74
CA ALA A 276 -29.08 18.88 -8.84
C ALA A 276 -28.36 19.17 -10.16
N SER A 277 -29.06 19.08 -11.29
CA SER A 277 -28.50 19.38 -12.61
C SER A 277 -28.03 20.84 -12.75
N LYS A 278 -28.76 21.80 -12.17
CA LYS A 278 -28.37 23.22 -12.12
C LYS A 278 -27.10 23.42 -11.30
N MET A 279 -27.04 22.82 -10.11
CA MET A 279 -25.85 22.94 -9.24
C MET A 279 -24.60 22.31 -9.88
N VAL A 280 -24.73 21.15 -10.53
CA VAL A 280 -23.60 20.54 -11.25
C VAL A 280 -23.13 21.44 -12.38
N ALA A 281 -24.05 21.99 -13.18
CA ALA A 281 -23.72 22.90 -14.28
C ALA A 281 -22.99 24.16 -13.78
N GLU A 282 -23.44 24.74 -12.67
CA GLU A 282 -22.81 25.90 -12.05
C GLU A 282 -21.40 25.59 -11.50
N LEU A 283 -21.25 24.52 -10.72
CA LEU A 283 -19.99 24.14 -10.08
C LEU A 283 -18.92 23.70 -11.09
N LEU A 284 -19.31 22.98 -12.15
CA LEU A 284 -18.40 22.64 -13.25
C LEU A 284 -18.21 23.82 -14.21
N GLY A 285 -19.13 24.79 -14.24
CA GLY A 285 -19.14 25.91 -15.17
C GLY A 285 -19.48 25.50 -16.60
N CYS A 286 -20.41 24.57 -16.78
CA CYS A 286 -20.95 24.15 -18.09
C CYS A 286 -22.43 24.54 -18.24
N SER A 287 -22.99 24.37 -19.44
CA SER A 287 -24.43 24.55 -19.67
C SER A 287 -25.19 23.27 -19.32
N ILE A 288 -26.46 23.38 -18.94
CA ILE A 288 -27.32 22.21 -18.66
C ILE A 288 -27.51 21.40 -19.95
N GLU A 289 -27.55 22.06 -21.10
CA GLU A 289 -27.67 21.43 -22.41
C GLU A 289 -26.43 20.58 -22.75
N ASP A 290 -25.23 21.10 -22.51
CA ASP A 290 -23.98 20.34 -22.69
C ASP A 290 -23.92 19.16 -21.71
N LEU A 291 -24.34 19.36 -20.45
CA LEU A 291 -24.40 18.30 -19.44
C LEU A 291 -25.39 17.19 -19.85
N ASN A 292 -26.57 17.57 -20.33
CA ASN A 292 -27.58 16.64 -20.85
C ASN A 292 -27.04 15.84 -22.03
N LEU A 293 -26.42 16.52 -23.00
CA LEU A 293 -25.83 15.88 -24.16
C LEU A 293 -24.74 14.85 -23.75
N ALA A 294 -23.89 15.20 -22.81
CA ALA A 294 -22.79 14.33 -22.37
C ALA A 294 -23.22 13.11 -21.54
N LEU A 295 -24.34 13.19 -20.81
CA LEU A 295 -24.82 12.09 -19.96
C LEU A 295 -25.87 11.20 -20.64
N THR A 296 -26.54 11.67 -21.69
CA THR A 296 -27.70 10.98 -22.30
C THR A 296 -27.48 10.58 -23.75
N LYS A 297 -26.44 11.09 -24.39
CA LYS A 297 -26.09 10.77 -25.78
C LYS A 297 -24.63 10.34 -25.85
N ARG A 298 -24.35 9.47 -26.81
CA ARG A 298 -23.00 8.99 -27.12
C ARG A 298 -22.68 9.22 -28.58
N HIS A 299 -21.63 9.97 -28.86
CA HIS A 299 -21.11 10.14 -30.22
C HIS A 299 -20.13 9.01 -30.51
N MET A 300 -20.42 8.23 -31.55
CA MET A 300 -19.60 7.11 -32.00
C MET A 300 -19.21 7.32 -33.45
N LYS A 301 -17.93 7.10 -33.75
CA LYS A 301 -17.45 7.12 -35.13
C LYS A 301 -17.41 5.69 -35.66
N VAL A 302 -18.35 5.33 -36.52
CA VAL A 302 -18.44 4.01 -37.15
C VAL A 302 -18.24 4.19 -38.64
N ASN A 303 -17.26 3.49 -39.24
CA ASN A 303 -16.97 3.55 -40.68
C ASN A 303 -16.83 4.99 -41.23
N ASN A 304 -16.15 5.86 -40.48
CA ASN A 304 -15.95 7.29 -40.79
C ASN A 304 -17.20 8.19 -40.74
N GLU A 305 -18.37 7.66 -40.36
CA GLU A 305 -19.57 8.43 -40.09
C GLU A 305 -19.74 8.68 -38.58
N ASN A 306 -20.23 9.87 -38.21
CA ASN A 306 -20.53 10.22 -36.82
C ASN A 306 -21.98 9.87 -36.52
N ILE A 307 -22.18 8.84 -35.70
CA ILE A 307 -23.50 8.37 -35.25
C ILE A 307 -23.72 8.86 -33.82
N VAL A 308 -24.91 9.40 -33.53
CA VAL A 308 -25.33 9.78 -32.18
C VAL A 308 -26.29 8.72 -31.64
N GLN A 309 -25.85 7.96 -30.65
CA GLN A 309 -26.66 6.98 -29.95
C GLN A 309 -27.30 7.62 -28.71
N LYS A 310 -28.62 7.47 -28.54
CA LYS A 310 -29.30 7.81 -27.29
C LYS A 310 -29.06 6.72 -26.25
N LEU A 311 -28.87 7.11 -24.99
CA LEU A 311 -28.57 6.19 -23.90
C LEU A 311 -29.83 5.79 -23.15
N THR A 312 -29.88 4.53 -22.75
CA THR A 312 -30.89 4.01 -21.81
C THR A 312 -30.65 4.50 -20.38
N LEU A 313 -31.65 4.38 -19.50
CA LEU A 313 -31.51 4.76 -18.09
C LEU A 313 -30.28 4.15 -17.39
N ALA A 314 -30.02 2.86 -17.62
CA ALA A 314 -28.86 2.17 -17.05
C ALA A 314 -27.55 2.78 -17.57
N GLN A 315 -27.42 2.91 -18.89
CA GLN A 315 -26.22 3.47 -19.53
C GLN A 315 -25.96 4.93 -19.15
N ALA A 316 -27.00 5.74 -18.99
CA ALA A 316 -26.88 7.13 -18.55
C ALA A 316 -26.43 7.21 -17.08
N THR A 317 -26.94 6.32 -16.22
CA THR A 317 -26.49 6.19 -14.82
C THR A 317 -25.01 5.80 -14.76
N ASP A 318 -24.60 4.80 -15.55
CA ASP A 318 -23.21 4.37 -15.63
C ASP A 318 -22.29 5.51 -16.14
N THR A 319 -22.76 6.28 -17.12
CA THR A 319 -22.02 7.43 -17.67
C THR A 319 -21.83 8.54 -16.63
N ARG A 320 -22.89 8.84 -15.85
CA ARG A 320 -22.85 9.79 -14.73
C ARG A 320 -21.88 9.31 -13.64
N ASP A 321 -21.94 8.05 -13.27
CA ASP A 321 -21.09 7.46 -12.24
C ASP A 321 -19.63 7.39 -12.72
N ALA A 322 -19.39 7.11 -14.00
CA ALA A 322 -18.07 7.18 -14.63
C ALA A 322 -17.49 8.60 -14.60
N LEU A 323 -18.30 9.62 -14.89
CA LEU A 323 -17.89 11.02 -14.78
C LEU A 323 -17.52 11.39 -13.34
N ALA A 324 -18.34 11.00 -12.36
CA ALA A 324 -18.07 11.24 -10.94
C ALA A 324 -16.77 10.57 -10.46
N LYS A 325 -16.56 9.29 -10.81
CA LYS A 325 -15.32 8.55 -10.53
C LYS A 325 -14.10 9.24 -11.15
N SER A 326 -14.22 9.70 -12.39
CA SER A 326 -13.12 10.34 -13.13
C SER A 326 -12.76 11.70 -12.54
N LEU A 327 -13.76 12.54 -12.22
CA LEU A 327 -13.56 13.84 -11.57
C LEU A 327 -12.83 13.69 -10.23
N TYR A 328 -13.26 12.75 -9.39
CA TYR A 328 -12.64 12.51 -8.09
C TYR A 328 -11.20 11.99 -8.22
N ALA A 329 -10.96 11.03 -9.14
CA ALA A 329 -9.64 10.50 -9.39
C ALA A 329 -8.66 11.58 -9.89
N SER A 330 -9.08 12.40 -10.86
CA SER A 330 -8.26 13.51 -11.37
C SER A 330 -8.02 14.61 -10.34
N LEU A 331 -9.00 14.87 -9.46
CA LEU A 331 -8.83 15.78 -8.32
C LEU A 331 -7.77 15.25 -7.34
N PHE A 332 -7.82 13.96 -7.01
CA PHE A 332 -6.85 13.33 -6.13
C PHE A 332 -5.43 13.36 -6.72
N GLU A 333 -5.29 13.00 -8.00
CA GLU A 333 -4.01 13.10 -8.72
C GLU A 333 -3.47 14.53 -8.74
N TRP A 334 -4.33 15.51 -9.00
CA TRP A 334 -3.94 16.93 -8.98
C TRP A 334 -3.50 17.40 -7.59
N LEU A 335 -4.20 17.00 -6.52
CA LEU A 335 -3.79 17.31 -5.15
C LEU A 335 -2.39 16.76 -4.85
N VAL A 336 -2.11 15.52 -5.24
CA VAL A 336 -0.79 14.91 -5.12
C VAL A 336 0.27 15.70 -5.90
N GLU A 337 -0.06 16.18 -7.11
CA GLU A 337 0.84 17.04 -7.88
C GLU A 337 1.12 18.39 -7.20
N GLN A 338 0.10 19.04 -6.61
CA GLN A 338 0.31 20.29 -5.89
C GLN A 338 1.18 20.08 -4.64
N ILE A 339 0.92 19.00 -3.89
CA ILE A 339 1.76 18.60 -2.76
C ILE A 339 3.21 18.40 -3.24
N ASN A 340 3.42 17.65 -4.33
CA ASN A 340 4.76 17.42 -4.87
C ASN A 340 5.46 18.70 -5.33
N LYS A 341 4.73 19.69 -5.86
CA LYS A 341 5.30 21.00 -6.20
C LYS A 341 5.79 21.73 -4.95
N SER A 342 5.01 21.73 -3.87
CA SER A 342 5.39 22.30 -2.58
C SER A 342 6.64 21.63 -1.99
N LEU A 343 6.67 20.29 -2.00
CA LEU A 343 7.79 19.52 -1.45
C LEU A 343 9.05 19.54 -2.32
N SER A 344 8.96 20.04 -3.55
CA SER A 344 10.07 20.11 -4.48
C SER A 344 10.88 21.41 -4.28
N VAL A 345 12.06 21.34 -3.65
CA VAL A 345 12.95 22.50 -3.54
C VAL A 345 14.40 22.15 -3.87
N GLY A 346 14.99 22.96 -4.78
CA GLY A 346 16.41 23.00 -5.12
C GLY A 346 16.89 21.93 -6.10
N LYS A 347 17.29 22.35 -7.31
CA LYS A 347 17.84 21.55 -8.44
C LYS A 347 19.05 20.64 -8.13
N ARG A 348 19.38 20.36 -6.88
CA ARG A 348 20.48 19.46 -6.49
C ARG A 348 19.90 18.17 -5.90
N ARG A 349 19.37 17.31 -6.77
CA ARG A 349 19.17 15.90 -6.42
C ARG A 349 20.57 15.32 -6.21
N THR A 350 20.92 15.03 -4.97
CA THR A 350 22.16 14.37 -4.58
C THR A 350 22.16 12.87 -4.92
N GLY A 351 21.05 12.36 -5.47
CA GLY A 351 20.84 10.95 -5.76
C GLY A 351 20.51 10.09 -4.54
N ARG A 352 20.57 10.65 -3.31
CA ARG A 352 20.35 9.95 -2.04
C ARG A 352 18.89 10.07 -1.58
N SER A 353 18.22 8.95 -1.40
CA SER A 353 16.84 8.90 -0.93
C SER A 353 16.53 7.73 0.00
N ILE A 354 15.56 7.95 0.88
CA ILE A 354 14.90 6.90 1.67
C ILE A 354 13.43 6.90 1.27
N SER A 355 12.97 5.77 0.74
CA SER A 355 11.58 5.56 0.34
C SER A 355 10.79 4.87 1.45
N ILE A 356 9.61 5.38 1.80
CA ILE A 356 8.69 4.73 2.73
C ILE A 356 7.48 4.26 1.94
N LEU A 357 7.26 2.94 1.89
CA LEU A 357 6.09 2.33 1.25
C LEU A 357 5.02 2.00 2.30
N ASP A 358 3.87 2.68 2.18
CA ASP A 358 2.63 2.35 2.90
C ASP A 358 1.56 1.98 1.87
N ILE A 359 1.35 0.68 1.73
CA ILE A 359 0.39 0.12 0.78
C ILE A 359 -0.72 -0.60 1.52
N TYR A 360 -1.89 -0.75 0.87
CA TYR A 360 -2.97 -1.58 1.35
C TYR A 360 -2.50 -2.99 1.71
N GLY A 361 -3.10 -3.55 2.76
CA GLY A 361 -2.81 -4.92 3.16
C GLY A 361 -3.47 -5.93 2.24
N PHE A 362 -3.11 -7.20 2.39
CA PHE A 362 -3.87 -8.30 1.82
C PHE A 362 -5.33 -8.25 2.30
N GLU A 363 -6.28 -8.43 1.38
CA GLU A 363 -7.72 -8.36 1.65
C GLU A 363 -8.42 -9.67 1.28
N SER A 364 -9.17 -10.23 2.22
CA SER A 364 -10.04 -11.38 1.98
C SER A 364 -11.34 -11.17 2.73
N PHE A 365 -12.41 -10.83 2.01
CA PHE A 365 -13.76 -10.59 2.50
C PHE A 365 -14.70 -11.72 2.07
N ASP A 366 -15.95 -11.68 2.56
CA ASP A 366 -17.00 -12.63 2.13
C ASP A 366 -17.33 -12.49 0.64
N LYS A 367 -17.19 -11.28 0.09
CA LYS A 367 -17.31 -10.99 -1.34
C LYS A 367 -16.14 -10.13 -1.79
N ASN A 368 -15.26 -10.68 -2.64
CA ASN A 368 -14.11 -9.97 -3.18
C ASN A 368 -14.36 -9.58 -4.64
N SER A 369 -14.09 -8.33 -4.97
CA SER A 369 -14.31 -7.75 -6.29
C SER A 369 -12.98 -7.50 -7.01
N PHE A 370 -13.04 -6.85 -8.19
CA PHE A 370 -11.91 -6.44 -9.01
C PHE A 370 -10.84 -5.66 -8.22
N GLU A 371 -11.26 -4.82 -7.28
CA GLU A 371 -10.36 -4.01 -6.45
C GLU A 371 -9.51 -4.88 -5.53
N GLN A 372 -10.12 -5.85 -4.83
CA GLN A 372 -9.40 -6.83 -4.02
C GLN A 372 -8.47 -7.69 -4.89
N PHE A 373 -8.91 -8.06 -6.09
CA PHE A 373 -8.08 -8.80 -7.04
C PHE A 373 -6.79 -8.05 -7.40
N CYS A 374 -6.87 -6.74 -7.69
CA CYS A 374 -5.69 -5.90 -7.92
C CYS A 374 -4.83 -5.74 -6.65
N ILE A 375 -5.47 -5.50 -5.50
CA ILE A 375 -4.80 -5.34 -4.21
C ILE A 375 -3.97 -6.58 -3.83
N ASN A 376 -4.57 -7.76 -3.97
CA ASN A 376 -3.93 -9.03 -3.62
C ASN A 376 -2.81 -9.38 -4.62
N TYR A 377 -2.97 -9.06 -5.91
CA TYR A 377 -1.89 -9.17 -6.90
C TYR A 377 -0.67 -8.29 -6.54
N ALA A 378 -0.87 -7.05 -6.10
CA ALA A 378 0.23 -6.21 -5.63
C ALA A 378 0.90 -6.75 -4.37
N ASN A 379 0.13 -7.27 -3.41
CA ASN A 379 0.68 -7.92 -2.22
C ASN A 379 1.48 -9.18 -2.58
N GLU A 380 1.03 -9.97 -3.56
CA GLU A 380 1.76 -11.12 -4.08
C GLU A 380 3.14 -10.70 -4.64
N ARG A 381 3.19 -9.60 -5.40
CA ARG A 381 4.45 -9.07 -5.93
C ARG A 381 5.40 -8.54 -4.86
N LEU A 382 4.87 -7.83 -3.87
CA LEU A 382 5.66 -7.35 -2.73
C LEU A 382 6.18 -8.51 -1.87
N GLN A 383 5.38 -9.56 -1.70
CA GLN A 383 5.79 -10.77 -1.00
C GLN A 383 6.91 -11.50 -1.74
N GLN A 384 6.87 -11.56 -3.07
CA GLN A 384 7.96 -12.12 -3.87
C GLN A 384 9.27 -11.35 -3.70
N HIS A 385 9.20 -10.01 -3.67
CA HIS A 385 10.38 -9.18 -3.42
C HIS A 385 10.94 -9.38 -2.01
N PHE A 386 10.07 -9.50 -1.01
CA PHE A 386 10.48 -9.87 0.35
C PHE A 386 11.17 -11.23 0.39
N ASN A 387 10.57 -12.26 -0.19
CA ASN A 387 11.13 -13.62 -0.24
C ASN A 387 12.49 -13.63 -0.95
N ARG A 388 12.58 -12.93 -2.09
CA ARG A 388 13.83 -12.81 -2.86
C ARG A 388 14.93 -12.10 -2.06
N HIS A 389 14.62 -10.97 -1.42
CA HIS A 389 15.63 -10.19 -0.72
C HIS A 389 16.12 -10.89 0.56
N LEU A 390 15.22 -11.50 1.33
CA LEU A 390 15.61 -12.17 2.56
C LEU A 390 16.27 -13.51 2.34
N PHE A 391 15.86 -14.28 1.33
CA PHE A 391 16.29 -15.67 1.21
C PHE A 391 17.26 -15.91 0.07
N LYS A 392 17.06 -15.24 -1.07
CA LYS A 392 17.89 -15.48 -2.25
C LYS A 392 19.23 -14.75 -2.16
N LEU A 393 19.22 -13.48 -1.74
CA LEU A 393 20.46 -12.71 -1.58
C LEU A 393 21.30 -13.21 -0.39
N GLU A 394 20.66 -13.64 0.70
CA GLU A 394 21.40 -14.22 1.84
C GLU A 394 22.09 -15.54 1.44
N GLN A 395 21.44 -16.36 0.61
CA GLN A 395 22.06 -17.57 0.05
C GLN A 395 23.21 -17.24 -0.93
N GLU A 396 23.05 -16.20 -1.76
CA GLU A 396 24.11 -15.74 -2.68
C GLU A 396 25.34 -15.23 -1.89
N GLU A 397 25.14 -14.50 -0.78
CA GLU A 397 26.21 -14.05 0.12
C GLU A 397 26.94 -15.24 0.79
N TYR A 398 26.21 -16.27 1.26
CA TYR A 398 26.84 -17.46 1.82
C TYR A 398 27.71 -18.22 0.81
N VAL A 399 27.28 -18.27 -0.46
CA VAL A 399 28.07 -18.88 -1.55
C VAL A 399 29.30 -18.04 -1.88
N GLU A 400 29.17 -16.70 -1.93
CA GLU A 400 30.31 -15.78 -2.16
C GLU A 400 31.35 -15.85 -1.03
N ASP A 401 30.89 -15.98 0.23
CA ASP A 401 31.75 -16.15 1.41
C ASP A 401 32.36 -17.56 1.51
N GLY A 402 32.05 -18.47 0.58
CA GLY A 402 32.59 -19.84 0.55
C GLY A 402 32.07 -20.73 1.67
N ILE A 403 30.91 -20.40 2.26
CA ILE A 403 30.27 -21.17 3.32
C ILE A 403 29.53 -22.34 2.66
N ASP A 404 29.92 -23.56 3.01
CA ASP A 404 29.24 -24.78 2.56
C ASP A 404 27.84 -24.83 3.19
N TRP A 405 26.86 -24.32 2.45
CA TRP A 405 25.48 -24.14 2.86
C TRP A 405 24.55 -25.06 2.07
N ALA A 406 23.82 -25.92 2.77
CA ALA A 406 22.73 -26.66 2.16
C ALA A 406 21.60 -25.69 1.82
N LYS A 407 21.31 -25.51 0.53
CA LYS A 407 20.23 -24.66 0.05
C LYS A 407 18.93 -25.01 0.77
N VAL A 408 18.36 -24.06 1.50
CA VAL A 408 17.10 -24.27 2.22
C VAL A 408 15.95 -23.96 1.27
N ASP A 409 15.14 -24.97 0.99
CA ASP A 409 13.89 -24.80 0.25
C ASP A 409 12.92 -23.95 1.08
N PHE A 410 12.35 -22.93 0.45
CA PHE A 410 11.32 -22.06 1.02
C PHE A 410 10.09 -22.05 0.11
N GLU A 411 8.94 -21.71 0.68
CA GLU A 411 7.70 -21.56 -0.10
C GLU A 411 7.79 -20.29 -0.96
N ASP A 412 8.05 -20.48 -2.25
CA ASP A 412 8.06 -19.41 -3.24
C ASP A 412 6.65 -19.20 -3.81
N ASN A 413 6.31 -17.95 -4.11
CA ASN A 413 5.00 -17.55 -4.61
C ASN A 413 5.01 -17.23 -6.12
N GLN A 414 6.09 -17.62 -6.80
CA GLN A 414 6.28 -17.44 -8.23
C GLN A 414 5.22 -18.13 -9.11
N ASP A 415 4.65 -19.27 -8.66
CA ASP A 415 3.56 -19.97 -9.38
C ASP A 415 2.27 -19.15 -9.38
N CYS A 416 1.92 -18.53 -8.26
CA CYS A 416 0.78 -17.61 -8.15
C CYS A 416 1.01 -16.37 -9.01
N LEU A 417 2.20 -15.77 -8.96
CA LEU A 417 2.52 -14.63 -9.84
C LEU A 417 2.46 -15.00 -11.33
N SER A 418 2.91 -16.19 -11.68
CA SER A 418 2.82 -16.70 -13.05
C SER A 418 1.36 -16.85 -13.48
N LEU A 419 0.46 -17.29 -12.59
CA LEU A 419 -0.98 -17.32 -12.86
C LEU A 419 -1.55 -15.93 -13.21
N PHE A 420 -1.09 -14.87 -12.53
CA PHE A 420 -1.52 -13.50 -12.83
C PHE A 420 -0.95 -12.97 -14.16
N GLU A 421 0.33 -13.19 -14.40
CA GLU A 421 1.09 -12.41 -15.38
C GLU A 421 1.48 -13.12 -16.66
N LYS A 422 1.41 -14.46 -16.70
CA LYS A 422 1.83 -15.27 -17.84
C LYS A 422 1.15 -14.80 -19.11
N LYS A 423 1.95 -14.54 -20.15
CA LYS A 423 1.42 -14.23 -21.49
C LYS A 423 1.42 -15.48 -22.36
N PRO A 424 0.38 -15.72 -23.17
CA PRO A 424 -0.87 -14.96 -23.27
C PRO A 424 -1.94 -15.39 -22.24
N LEU A 425 -1.76 -16.54 -21.57
CA LEU A 425 -2.78 -17.20 -20.74
C LEU A 425 -2.59 -16.94 -19.23
N GLY A 426 -2.72 -15.69 -18.81
CA GLY A 426 -2.68 -15.27 -17.40
C GLY A 426 -3.94 -14.49 -17.05
N LEU A 427 -4.29 -14.41 -15.75
CA LEU A 427 -5.53 -13.76 -15.29
C LEU A 427 -5.67 -12.34 -15.85
N LEU A 428 -4.59 -11.55 -15.81
CA LEU A 428 -4.61 -10.17 -16.28
C LEU A 428 -4.77 -10.08 -17.80
N SER A 429 -4.10 -10.96 -18.56
CA SER A 429 -4.18 -10.98 -20.02
C SER A 429 -5.55 -11.46 -20.52
N LEU A 430 -6.12 -12.48 -19.89
CA LEU A 430 -7.46 -12.97 -20.21
C LEU A 430 -8.52 -11.92 -19.88
N LEU A 431 -8.37 -11.19 -18.77
CA LEU A 431 -9.27 -10.11 -18.40
C LEU A 431 -9.22 -8.96 -19.41
N ASP A 432 -8.02 -8.56 -19.85
CA ASP A 432 -7.84 -7.50 -20.84
C ASP A 432 -8.44 -7.89 -22.21
N GLU A 433 -8.17 -9.11 -22.67
CA GLU A 433 -8.73 -9.65 -23.91
C GLU A 433 -10.26 -9.66 -23.85
N GLU A 434 -10.85 -10.22 -22.79
CA GLU A 434 -12.30 -10.29 -22.63
C GLU A 434 -12.95 -8.91 -22.45
N SER A 435 -12.22 -7.95 -21.85
CA SER A 435 -12.68 -6.56 -21.73
C SER A 435 -12.78 -5.87 -23.09
N THR A 436 -11.95 -6.24 -24.06
CA THR A 436 -11.98 -5.69 -25.42
C THR A 436 -12.92 -6.43 -26.37
N PHE A 437 -13.35 -7.64 -26.01
CA PHE A 437 -14.18 -8.48 -26.87
C PHE A 437 -15.64 -7.95 -26.96
N PRO A 438 -16.21 -7.79 -28.18
CA PRO A 438 -17.60 -7.34 -28.33
C PRO A 438 -18.59 -8.31 -27.68
N ASN A 439 -19.58 -7.78 -26.95
CA ASN A 439 -20.62 -8.55 -26.26
C ASN A 439 -20.13 -9.55 -25.20
N ALA A 440 -18.87 -9.43 -24.74
CA ALA A 440 -18.39 -10.19 -23.60
C ALA A 440 -19.13 -9.80 -22.32
N THR A 441 -19.36 -10.81 -21.47
CA THR A 441 -20.05 -10.68 -20.19
C THR A 441 -19.20 -11.25 -19.07
N ASP A 442 -19.48 -10.89 -17.81
CA ASP A 442 -18.74 -11.43 -16.66
C ASP A 442 -18.84 -12.97 -16.56
N LEU A 443 -19.87 -13.57 -17.15
CA LEU A 443 -20.03 -15.02 -17.25
C LEU A 443 -19.11 -15.63 -18.31
N THR A 444 -18.97 -15.00 -19.48
CA THR A 444 -18.03 -15.48 -20.52
C THR A 444 -16.60 -15.37 -20.01
N PHE A 445 -16.28 -14.30 -19.27
CA PHE A 445 -15.00 -14.16 -18.58
C PHE A 445 -14.75 -15.31 -17.59
N ALA A 446 -15.69 -15.58 -16.67
CA ALA A 446 -15.54 -16.66 -15.69
C ALA A 446 -15.34 -18.04 -16.35
N ASN A 447 -16.07 -18.31 -17.43
CA ASN A 447 -15.94 -19.57 -18.18
C ASN A 447 -14.58 -19.68 -18.89
N LYS A 448 -14.09 -18.58 -19.47
CA LYS A 448 -12.78 -18.51 -20.12
C LYS A 448 -11.64 -18.77 -19.13
N LEU A 449 -11.72 -18.20 -17.92
CA LEU A 449 -10.76 -18.49 -16.85
C LEU A 449 -10.72 -19.98 -16.51
N LYS A 450 -11.89 -20.61 -16.32
CA LYS A 450 -12.00 -22.05 -16.03
C LYS A 450 -11.39 -22.89 -17.14
N GLN A 451 -11.68 -22.57 -18.40
CA GLN A 451 -11.17 -23.31 -19.55
C GLN A 451 -9.64 -23.29 -19.65
N HIS A 452 -9.01 -22.14 -19.36
CA HIS A 452 -7.57 -21.98 -19.58
C HIS A 452 -6.69 -22.19 -18.33
N LEU A 453 -7.24 -22.02 -17.12
CA LEU A 453 -6.45 -21.98 -15.88
C LEU A 453 -6.72 -23.13 -14.91
N ASN A 454 -7.71 -23.99 -15.15
CA ASN A 454 -8.04 -25.13 -14.25
C ASN A 454 -6.90 -26.13 -14.02
N SER A 455 -5.88 -26.17 -14.88
CA SER A 455 -4.70 -27.02 -14.71
C SER A 455 -3.67 -26.45 -13.73
N ASN A 456 -3.79 -25.17 -13.33
CA ASN A 456 -2.86 -24.52 -12.42
C ASN A 456 -3.23 -24.81 -10.96
N SER A 457 -2.25 -25.22 -10.14
CA SER A 457 -2.43 -25.57 -8.73
C SER A 457 -2.93 -24.43 -7.84
N CYS A 458 -2.70 -23.18 -8.25
CA CYS A 458 -3.13 -21.96 -7.56
C CYS A 458 -4.52 -21.46 -7.99
N PHE A 459 -5.15 -22.06 -9.00
CA PHE A 459 -6.46 -21.63 -9.50
C PHE A 459 -7.54 -22.67 -9.23
N ARG A 460 -8.72 -22.20 -8.79
CA ARG A 460 -9.92 -23.04 -8.70
C ARG A 460 -11.11 -22.32 -9.33
N GLY A 461 -11.76 -22.97 -10.30
CA GLY A 461 -13.05 -22.50 -10.81
C GLY A 461 -14.18 -22.75 -9.82
N GLU A 462 -15.01 -21.73 -9.55
CA GLU A 462 -16.22 -21.88 -8.72
C GLU A 462 -17.45 -22.19 -9.57
N ARG A 463 -18.56 -22.59 -8.94
CA ARG A 463 -19.87 -22.63 -9.62
C ARG A 463 -20.33 -21.19 -9.89
N ASP A 464 -21.01 -20.96 -11.02
CA ASP A 464 -21.50 -19.63 -11.46
C ASP A 464 -20.39 -18.59 -11.80
N LYS A 465 -20.64 -17.31 -11.46
CA LYS A 465 -19.82 -16.12 -11.78
C LYS A 465 -18.67 -15.90 -10.79
N GLY A 466 -17.79 -16.89 -10.64
CA GLY A 466 -16.68 -16.76 -9.70
C GLY A 466 -15.48 -17.67 -9.98
N PHE A 467 -14.38 -17.34 -9.33
CA PHE A 467 -13.15 -18.13 -9.29
C PHE A 467 -12.43 -17.89 -7.97
N ALA A 468 -11.57 -18.81 -7.56
CA ALA A 468 -10.72 -18.68 -6.39
C ALA A 468 -9.23 -18.79 -6.77
N VAL A 469 -8.40 -18.04 -6.05
CA VAL A 469 -6.95 -18.06 -6.19
C VAL A 469 -6.32 -18.38 -4.85
N ARG A 470 -5.36 -19.32 -4.85
CA ARG A 470 -4.54 -19.63 -3.68
C ARG A 470 -3.33 -18.68 -3.66
N HIS A 471 -3.44 -17.65 -2.84
CA HIS A 471 -2.38 -16.67 -2.58
C HIS A 471 -1.43 -17.16 -1.47
N TYR A 472 -0.31 -16.44 -1.29
CA TYR A 472 0.60 -16.68 -0.15
C TYR A 472 -0.10 -16.56 1.23
N ALA A 473 -1.17 -15.77 1.32
CA ALA A 473 -1.92 -15.54 2.56
C ALA A 473 -3.17 -16.42 2.71
N GLY A 474 -3.40 -17.36 1.79
CA GLY A 474 -4.55 -18.25 1.78
C GLY A 474 -5.39 -18.16 0.51
N GLU A 475 -6.45 -18.94 0.47
CA GLU A 475 -7.38 -18.98 -0.66
C GLU A 475 -8.40 -17.83 -0.59
N VAL A 476 -8.61 -17.15 -1.71
CA VAL A 476 -9.57 -16.04 -1.83
C VAL A 476 -10.48 -16.29 -3.02
N ALA A 477 -11.79 -16.21 -2.79
CA ALA A 477 -12.82 -16.30 -3.82
C ALA A 477 -13.22 -14.91 -4.33
N TYR A 478 -13.27 -14.74 -5.64
CA TYR A 478 -13.62 -13.50 -6.34
C TYR A 478 -14.93 -13.68 -7.13
N ASP A 479 -15.81 -12.69 -7.02
CA ASP A 479 -17.06 -12.59 -7.79
C ASP A 479 -16.77 -11.79 -9.07
N THR A 480 -17.01 -12.38 -10.25
CA THR A 480 -16.71 -11.70 -11.52
C THR A 480 -17.70 -10.60 -11.88
N SER A 481 -18.78 -10.41 -11.12
CA SER A 481 -19.80 -9.39 -11.39
C SER A 481 -19.20 -7.98 -11.45
N GLY A 482 -19.35 -7.32 -12.61
CA GLY A 482 -18.82 -5.99 -12.88
C GLY A 482 -17.30 -5.94 -13.16
N PHE A 483 -16.60 -7.07 -13.27
CA PHE A 483 -15.15 -7.08 -13.54
C PHE A 483 -14.81 -6.41 -14.87
N LEU A 484 -15.52 -6.76 -15.94
CA LEU A 484 -15.23 -6.23 -17.27
C LEU A 484 -15.48 -4.72 -17.34
N GLU A 485 -16.56 -4.25 -16.72
CA GLU A 485 -16.88 -2.82 -16.65
C GLU A 485 -15.83 -2.04 -15.86
N LYS A 486 -15.48 -2.53 -14.66
CA LYS A 486 -14.46 -1.92 -13.78
C LYS A 486 -13.09 -1.92 -14.44
N ASN A 487 -12.76 -2.95 -15.20
CA ASN A 487 -11.48 -3.03 -15.89
C ASN A 487 -11.40 -2.12 -17.13
N ARG A 488 -12.54 -1.87 -17.82
CA ARG A 488 -12.60 -0.90 -18.91
C ARG A 488 -12.33 0.52 -18.40
N ASP A 489 -13.02 0.94 -17.32
CA ASP A 489 -12.91 2.29 -16.70
C ASP A 489 -12.84 3.44 -17.73
N LEU A 490 -13.62 3.31 -18.81
CA LEU A 490 -13.60 4.23 -19.94
C LEU A 490 -14.52 5.40 -19.64
N LEU A 491 -13.94 6.59 -19.45
CA LEU A 491 -14.69 7.83 -19.59
C LEU A 491 -14.90 8.10 -21.09
N HIS A 492 -16.16 8.23 -21.51
CA HIS A 492 -16.47 8.48 -22.92
C HIS A 492 -15.95 9.85 -23.38
N MET A 493 -15.61 9.96 -24.66
CA MET A 493 -15.09 11.20 -25.26
C MET A 493 -16.05 12.38 -25.08
N ASP A 494 -17.36 12.13 -25.08
CA ASP A 494 -18.38 13.15 -24.85
C ASP A 494 -18.23 13.81 -23.46
N SER A 495 -17.97 13.00 -22.43
CA SER A 495 -17.73 13.50 -21.08
C SER A 495 -16.40 14.27 -20.99
N ILE A 496 -15.37 13.86 -21.72
CA ILE A 496 -14.09 14.60 -21.78
C ILE A 496 -14.25 15.94 -22.50
N GLN A 497 -15.03 15.97 -23.59
CA GLN A 497 -15.36 17.19 -24.32
C GLN A 497 -16.19 18.16 -23.48
N LEU A 498 -17.12 17.64 -22.65
CA LEU A 498 -17.83 18.45 -21.66
C LEU A 498 -16.84 19.14 -20.72
N LEU A 499 -15.93 18.38 -20.12
CA LEU A 499 -14.91 18.91 -19.20
C LEU A 499 -14.00 19.95 -19.89
N ALA A 500 -13.68 19.77 -21.18
CA ALA A 500 -12.90 20.73 -21.95
C ALA A 500 -13.64 22.05 -22.21
N LYS A 501 -14.98 22.01 -22.34
CA LYS A 501 -15.83 23.19 -22.55
C LYS A 501 -16.13 23.97 -21.26
N CYS A 502 -15.99 23.33 -20.09
CA CYS A 502 -16.25 23.95 -18.79
C CYS A 502 -15.51 25.28 -18.60
N LYS A 503 -16.11 26.26 -17.92
CA LYS A 503 -15.47 27.56 -17.64
C LYS A 503 -14.42 27.47 -16.54
N THR A 504 -14.61 26.58 -15.57
CA THR A 504 -13.73 26.41 -14.41
C THR A 504 -12.39 25.77 -14.78
N PHE A 505 -11.34 26.10 -14.02
CA PHE A 505 -9.96 25.72 -14.33
C PHE A 505 -9.71 24.21 -14.21
N LEU A 506 -10.15 23.57 -13.11
CA LEU A 506 -9.85 22.17 -12.83
C LEU A 506 -10.44 21.21 -13.89
N PRO A 507 -11.74 21.26 -14.25
CA PRO A 507 -12.31 20.42 -15.30
C PRO A 507 -11.58 20.54 -16.65
N LYS A 508 -11.24 21.77 -17.07
CA LYS A 508 -10.49 22.01 -18.30
C LYS A 508 -9.12 21.36 -18.29
N MET A 509 -8.40 21.52 -17.18
CA MET A 509 -7.07 20.94 -17.02
C MET A 509 -7.15 19.41 -16.96
N PHE A 510 -8.14 18.84 -16.29
CA PHE A 510 -8.38 17.38 -16.30
C PHE A 510 -8.62 16.88 -17.72
N ALA A 511 -9.48 17.55 -18.49
CA ALA A 511 -9.73 17.22 -19.89
C ALA A 511 -8.44 17.30 -20.73
N SER A 512 -7.64 18.35 -20.56
CA SER A 512 -6.38 18.48 -21.30
C SER A 512 -5.41 17.33 -21.01
N LYS A 513 -5.30 16.86 -19.77
CA LYS A 513 -4.44 15.71 -19.43
C LYS A 513 -4.99 14.39 -19.97
N MET A 514 -6.32 14.24 -20.02
CA MET A 514 -6.96 13.06 -20.61
C MET A 514 -6.82 13.02 -22.14
N LEU A 515 -6.71 14.19 -22.79
CA LEU A 515 -6.49 14.34 -24.23
C LEU A 515 -5.00 14.33 -24.62
N VAL A 516 -4.14 14.83 -23.75
CA VAL A 516 -2.68 14.94 -23.91
C VAL A 516 -2.01 13.95 -22.95
N GLN A 517 -1.87 12.68 -23.33
CA GLN A 517 -0.84 11.84 -22.70
C GLN A 517 0.43 11.94 -23.55
N PRO A 518 1.55 12.49 -23.02
CA PRO A 518 2.76 12.75 -23.81
C PRO A 518 3.57 11.48 -24.07
N ASP A 519 4.08 11.36 -25.30
CA ASP A 519 5.46 10.92 -25.54
C ASP A 519 6.39 11.80 -24.68
N ASP A 520 7.14 11.24 -23.72
CA ASP A 520 8.62 11.33 -23.64
C ASP A 520 9.21 11.03 -22.23
N SER A 521 10.42 10.43 -22.26
CA SER A 521 11.47 10.28 -21.23
C SER A 521 11.52 9.03 -20.32
N MET A 522 11.92 7.89 -20.89
CA MET A 522 13.27 7.27 -20.73
C MET A 522 13.25 5.77 -21.13
N SER A 523 13.61 5.53 -22.39
CA SER A 523 14.16 4.29 -22.98
C SER A 523 13.72 2.92 -22.43
N VAL A 524 12.68 2.34 -23.04
CA VAL A 524 12.56 0.88 -23.22
C VAL A 524 12.07 0.61 -24.65
N PRO A 525 12.71 -0.28 -25.44
CA PRO A 525 12.34 -0.51 -26.83
C PRO A 525 11.17 -1.50 -26.90
N TYR A 526 9.94 -1.01 -26.80
CA TYR A 526 8.79 -1.72 -27.37
C TYR A 526 7.77 -0.71 -27.88
N ARG A 527 7.58 -0.70 -29.20
CA ARG A 527 6.69 0.21 -29.91
C ARG A 527 5.25 0.03 -29.41
N SER A 528 4.67 1.08 -28.85
CA SER A 528 3.21 1.24 -28.75
C SER A 528 2.92 2.73 -28.95
N SER A 529 2.13 3.03 -29.96
CA SER A 529 1.83 4.41 -30.37
C SER A 529 1.00 5.13 -29.31
N ALA A 530 1.03 6.47 -29.29
CA ALA A 530 0.22 7.32 -28.40
C ALA A 530 -1.32 7.08 -28.48
N ALA A 531 -1.80 6.36 -29.49
CA ALA A 531 -3.20 5.92 -29.59
C ALA A 531 -3.53 4.65 -28.77
N ASP A 532 -2.52 3.93 -28.24
CA ASP A 532 -2.72 2.68 -27.47
C ASP A 532 -2.78 2.90 -25.95
N SER A 533 -2.32 4.04 -25.39
CA SER A 533 -2.37 4.26 -23.93
C SER A 533 -3.81 4.48 -23.41
N GLN A 534 -4.69 5.06 -24.23
CA GLN A 534 -6.13 5.15 -23.95
C GLN A 534 -6.85 3.80 -24.08
N LYS A 535 -6.25 2.79 -24.73
CA LYS A 535 -6.82 1.44 -24.87
C LYS A 535 -6.39 0.48 -23.76
N LEU A 536 -5.41 0.83 -22.94
CA LEU A 536 -4.98 -0.04 -21.84
C LEU A 536 -6.03 -0.04 -20.72
N SER A 537 -6.48 -1.24 -20.36
CA SER A 537 -7.39 -1.45 -19.23
C SER A 537 -6.76 -1.05 -17.89
N VAL A 538 -7.59 -0.88 -16.86
CA VAL A 538 -7.14 -0.55 -15.49
C VAL A 538 -6.13 -1.57 -14.99
N ALA A 539 -6.39 -2.86 -15.18
CA ALA A 539 -5.49 -3.92 -14.75
C ALA A 539 -4.11 -3.82 -15.43
N MET A 540 -4.06 -3.48 -16.72
CA MET A 540 -2.80 -3.29 -17.44
C MET A 540 -2.04 -2.04 -16.99
N LYS A 541 -2.74 -0.91 -16.82
CA LYS A 541 -2.15 0.33 -16.27
C LYS A 541 -1.57 0.09 -14.88
N PHE A 542 -2.35 -0.58 -14.03
CA PHE A 542 -1.93 -0.93 -12.68
C PHE A 542 -0.74 -1.88 -12.67
N LYS A 543 -0.73 -2.91 -13.52
CA LYS A 543 0.44 -3.80 -13.70
C LYS A 543 1.69 -3.00 -14.06
N GLY A 544 1.57 -2.04 -14.98
CA GLY A 544 2.68 -1.15 -15.36
C GLY A 544 3.19 -0.29 -14.19
N GLN A 545 2.28 0.35 -13.45
CA GLN A 545 2.61 1.14 -12.26
C GLN A 545 3.29 0.30 -11.17
N LEU A 546 2.76 -0.89 -10.90
CA LEU A 546 3.34 -1.82 -9.94
C LEU A 546 4.74 -2.26 -10.38
N PHE A 547 4.94 -2.56 -11.66
CA PHE A 547 6.26 -2.92 -12.18
C PHE A 547 7.28 -1.78 -11.98
N GLN A 548 6.89 -0.54 -12.24
CA GLN A 548 7.75 0.63 -11.98
C GLN A 548 8.07 0.79 -10.48
N LEU A 549 7.09 0.55 -9.60
CA LEU A 549 7.31 0.52 -8.16
C LEU A 549 8.34 -0.56 -7.78
N MET A 550 8.19 -1.78 -8.29
CA MET A 550 9.11 -2.89 -8.00
C MET A 550 10.54 -2.56 -8.46
N GLN A 551 10.71 -2.01 -9.67
CA GLN A 551 12.03 -1.60 -10.18
C GLN A 551 12.71 -0.57 -9.28
N ARG A 552 11.95 0.36 -8.70
CA ARG A 552 12.49 1.34 -7.75
C ARG A 552 12.87 0.70 -6.41
N LEU A 553 12.09 -0.25 -5.91
CA LEU A 553 12.43 -0.95 -4.67
C LEU A 553 13.66 -1.84 -4.86
N GLU A 554 13.79 -2.49 -6.03
CA GLU A 554 14.93 -3.34 -6.37
C GLU A 554 16.26 -2.57 -6.51
N SER A 555 16.23 -1.26 -6.74
CA SER A 555 17.44 -0.40 -6.75
C SER A 555 17.80 0.17 -5.38
N THR A 556 17.12 -0.26 -4.31
CA THR A 556 17.34 0.18 -2.94
C THR A 556 17.71 -0.97 -2.02
N THR A 557 18.32 -0.67 -0.87
CA THR A 557 18.44 -1.61 0.25
C THR A 557 17.13 -1.56 1.08
N PRO A 558 16.35 -2.66 1.15
CA PRO A 558 15.07 -2.69 1.82
C PRO A 558 15.16 -3.04 3.31
N HIS A 559 14.31 -2.38 4.09
CA HIS A 559 14.10 -2.58 5.52
C HIS A 559 12.62 -2.95 5.73
N PHE A 560 12.36 -4.12 6.32
CA PHE A 560 11.00 -4.66 6.40
C PHE A 560 10.37 -4.48 7.79
N ILE A 561 9.15 -3.91 7.81
CA ILE A 561 8.30 -3.83 9.00
C ILE A 561 6.99 -4.57 8.73
N ARG A 562 6.69 -5.59 9.55
CA ARG A 562 5.45 -6.37 9.51
C ARG A 562 4.53 -5.96 10.65
N CYS A 563 3.45 -5.26 10.32
CA CYS A 563 2.41 -4.85 11.23
C CYS A 563 1.39 -5.98 11.45
N ILE A 564 1.01 -6.23 12.70
CA ILE A 564 0.11 -7.29 13.12
C ILE A 564 -1.07 -6.70 13.89
N LYS A 565 -2.28 -7.12 13.51
CA LYS A 565 -3.53 -6.79 14.20
C LYS A 565 -3.79 -7.82 15.31
N PRO A 566 -3.90 -7.42 16.60
CA PRO A 566 -4.04 -8.39 17.69
C PRO A 566 -5.45 -8.99 17.82
N ASN A 567 -6.49 -8.32 17.34
CA ASN A 567 -7.89 -8.76 17.41
C ASN A 567 -8.74 -8.05 16.36
N ASN A 568 -9.90 -8.60 16.03
CA ASN A 568 -10.82 -7.99 15.06
C ASN A 568 -11.77 -6.93 15.64
N LEU A 569 -11.86 -6.86 16.97
CA LEU A 569 -12.72 -5.93 17.70
C LEU A 569 -12.16 -4.51 17.79
N GLN A 570 -10.90 -4.30 17.38
CA GLN A 570 -10.18 -3.02 17.51
C GLN A 570 -10.05 -2.52 18.95
N LEU A 571 -9.98 -3.44 19.91
CA LEU A 571 -9.90 -3.12 21.33
C LEU A 571 -8.48 -3.31 21.87
N PRO A 572 -8.04 -2.46 22.82
CA PRO A 572 -6.76 -2.63 23.48
C PRO A 572 -6.77 -3.86 24.41
N ALA A 573 -5.58 -4.39 24.71
CA ALA A 573 -5.35 -5.50 25.65
C ALA A 573 -5.98 -6.86 25.28
N ILE A 574 -6.69 -6.96 24.16
CA ILE A 574 -7.18 -8.24 23.61
C ILE A 574 -6.18 -8.78 22.59
N TYR A 575 -5.79 -10.05 22.75
CA TYR A 575 -4.85 -10.73 21.87
C TYR A 575 -5.39 -12.10 21.46
N GLU A 576 -5.79 -12.23 20.20
CA GLU A 576 -6.31 -13.46 19.61
C GLU A 576 -5.17 -14.28 18.99
N GLN A 577 -4.72 -15.31 19.70
CA GLN A 577 -3.60 -16.15 19.27
C GLN A 577 -3.79 -16.74 17.86
N GLY A 578 -4.99 -17.23 17.53
CA GLY A 578 -5.27 -17.81 16.21
C GLY A 578 -5.12 -16.78 15.07
N LEU A 579 -5.68 -15.58 15.27
CA LEU A 579 -5.59 -14.49 14.30
C LEU A 579 -4.15 -14.01 14.10
N VAL A 580 -3.39 -13.87 15.20
CA VAL A 580 -1.99 -13.44 15.12
C VAL A 580 -1.12 -14.53 14.48
N LEU A 581 -1.35 -15.80 14.80
CA LEU A 581 -0.64 -16.92 14.17
C LEU A 581 -0.86 -16.95 12.66
N GLN A 582 -2.10 -16.76 12.21
CA GLN A 582 -2.43 -16.69 10.79
C GLN A 582 -1.68 -15.54 10.11
N GLN A 583 -1.69 -14.33 10.69
CA GLN A 583 -0.95 -13.20 10.14
C GLN A 583 0.56 -13.43 10.10
N LEU A 584 1.16 -14.07 11.11
CA LEU A 584 2.58 -14.39 11.14
C LEU A 584 2.98 -15.38 10.04
N LYS A 585 2.08 -16.32 9.69
CA LYS A 585 2.22 -17.22 8.54
C LYS A 585 2.16 -16.42 7.24
N CYS A 586 1.07 -15.68 7.03
CA CYS A 586 0.86 -14.91 5.81
C CYS A 586 1.98 -13.88 5.59
N CYS A 587 2.40 -13.13 6.59
CA CYS A 587 3.47 -12.12 6.44
C CYS A 587 4.88 -12.71 6.27
N GLY A 588 5.02 -14.04 6.22
CA GLY A 588 6.31 -14.72 6.07
C GLY A 588 7.22 -14.61 7.30
N VAL A 589 6.72 -14.14 8.44
CA VAL A 589 7.55 -13.95 9.66
C VAL A 589 8.01 -15.29 10.22
N LEU A 590 7.11 -16.29 10.25
CA LEU A 590 7.49 -17.64 10.69
C LEU A 590 8.48 -18.28 9.73
N GLU A 591 8.39 -17.98 8.43
CA GLU A 591 9.30 -18.49 7.42
C GLU A 591 10.70 -17.88 7.57
N VAL A 592 10.80 -16.58 7.84
CA VAL A 592 12.06 -15.92 8.21
C VAL A 592 12.67 -16.58 9.44
N VAL A 593 11.86 -16.86 10.46
CA VAL A 593 12.32 -17.54 11.69
C VAL A 593 12.78 -18.98 11.39
N ARG A 594 12.06 -19.71 10.53
CA ARG A 594 12.40 -21.08 10.10
C ARG A 594 13.72 -21.10 9.35
N ILE A 595 13.90 -20.22 8.37
CA ILE A 595 15.12 -20.12 7.56
C ILE A 595 16.29 -19.63 8.41
N SER A 596 16.08 -18.63 9.26
CA SER A 596 17.10 -18.20 10.24
C SER A 596 17.54 -19.37 11.12
N ARG A 597 16.61 -20.24 11.55
CA ARG A 597 16.90 -21.44 12.35
C ARG A 597 17.64 -22.50 11.56
N SER A 598 17.23 -22.74 10.32
CA SER A 598 17.93 -23.66 9.42
C SER A 598 19.35 -23.17 9.15
N GLY A 599 19.51 -21.83 9.14
CA GLY A 599 20.67 -20.93 9.09
C GLY A 599 21.73 -21.08 10.19
N TYR A 600 22.56 -20.04 10.33
CA TYR A 600 23.37 -19.78 11.52
C TYR A 600 22.77 -18.59 12.32
N PRO A 601 21.66 -18.79 13.06
CA PRO A 601 20.85 -17.70 13.62
C PRO A 601 21.55 -16.91 14.72
N THR A 602 22.54 -17.51 15.37
CA THR A 602 23.24 -16.91 16.51
C THR A 602 24.64 -16.49 16.10
N ARG A 603 24.80 -15.20 15.81
CA ARG A 603 26.11 -14.56 15.63
C ARG A 603 26.55 -14.00 16.98
N MET A 604 27.66 -14.49 17.51
CA MET A 604 28.20 -14.04 18.78
C MET A 604 29.70 -13.77 18.66
N THR A 605 30.15 -12.64 19.19
CA THR A 605 31.58 -12.35 19.23
C THR A 605 32.28 -13.36 20.14
N HIS A 606 33.53 -13.66 19.79
CA HIS A 606 34.45 -14.49 20.57
C HIS A 606 34.33 -14.19 22.08
N GLN A 607 34.53 -12.93 22.49
CA GLN A 607 34.50 -12.53 23.90
C GLN A 607 33.17 -12.84 24.61
N LYS A 608 32.03 -12.69 23.93
CA LYS A 608 30.70 -12.95 24.50
C LYS A 608 30.43 -14.47 24.61
N PHE A 609 30.92 -15.26 23.67
CA PHE A 609 30.88 -16.73 23.72
C PHE A 609 31.67 -17.28 24.92
N ALA A 610 32.92 -16.83 25.08
CA ALA A 610 33.78 -17.27 26.16
C ALA A 610 33.18 -16.96 27.55
N ARG A 611 32.63 -15.75 27.74
CA ARG A 611 31.94 -15.38 29.00
C ARG A 611 30.73 -16.26 29.30
N ARG A 612 29.94 -16.63 28.28
CA ARG A 612 28.75 -17.47 28.43
C ARG A 612 29.10 -18.94 28.73
N MET A 613 30.15 -19.46 28.12
CA MET A 613 30.60 -20.85 28.33
C MET A 613 31.38 -21.06 29.62
N LEU A 614 31.99 -20.01 30.19
CA LEU A 614 32.69 -20.10 31.48
C LEU A 614 31.79 -20.54 32.64
N HIS A 615 30.48 -20.22 32.57
CA HIS A 615 29.51 -20.62 33.60
C HIS A 615 29.08 -22.09 33.54
N LEU A 616 29.29 -22.78 32.41
CA LEU A 616 28.92 -24.19 32.21
C LEU A 616 29.98 -25.18 32.74
N LYS A 617 31.16 -24.70 33.15
CA LYS A 617 32.21 -25.49 33.81
C LYS A 617 32.67 -24.84 35.10
N ILE A 618 31.83 -24.87 36.12
CA ILE A 618 32.28 -24.78 37.52
C ILE A 618 32.06 -26.16 38.14
N HIS A 619 32.90 -27.15 37.80
CA HIS A 619 33.15 -28.30 38.67
C HIS A 619 34.39 -29.14 38.31
N SER A 620 35.28 -28.69 37.41
CA SER A 620 36.56 -29.38 37.25
C SER A 620 37.68 -28.47 36.75
N VAL A 621 38.64 -28.26 37.67
CA VAL A 621 40.06 -27.94 37.48
C VAL A 621 40.46 -26.44 37.47
N PHE A 622 41.21 -26.13 38.52
CA PHE A 622 41.97 -24.93 38.84
C PHE A 622 43.08 -24.60 37.80
N GLN A 623 43.45 -23.32 37.79
CA GLN A 623 44.68 -22.72 37.25
C GLN A 623 44.91 -22.78 35.73
N LEU A 624 44.78 -21.64 35.06
CA LEU A 624 45.90 -21.11 34.25
C LEU A 624 45.74 -19.61 33.95
N GLN A 625 46.88 -18.93 33.98
CA GLN A 625 47.13 -17.51 33.75
C GLN A 625 46.57 -16.97 32.43
N PHE A 626 46.12 -15.71 32.47
CA PHE A 626 45.70 -14.89 31.33
C PHE A 626 46.78 -14.81 30.24
N PHE A 627 46.49 -15.35 29.05
CA PHE A 627 47.12 -14.93 27.79
C PHE A 627 46.10 -15.01 26.65
N ILE A 628 45.85 -13.86 26.01
CA ILE A 628 44.98 -13.73 24.84
C ILE A 628 45.79 -14.24 23.64
N SER A 629 45.59 -15.49 23.25
CA SER A 629 46.11 -16.03 21.99
C SER A 629 45.13 -17.08 21.44
N SER A 630 45.09 -17.19 20.11
CA SER A 630 44.28 -18.11 19.29
C SER A 630 44.31 -19.57 19.77
N THR A 631 45.33 -19.97 20.53
CA THR A 631 45.49 -21.26 21.17
C THR A 631 44.48 -21.56 22.30
N PHE A 632 44.03 -20.57 23.08
CA PHE A 632 42.98 -20.79 24.10
C PHE A 632 41.62 -21.08 23.44
N TYR A 633 41.35 -20.42 22.31
CA TYR A 633 40.15 -20.67 21.48
C TYR A 633 40.14 -22.07 20.89
N LEU A 634 41.25 -22.50 20.27
CA LEU A 634 41.37 -23.86 19.77
C LEU A 634 41.27 -24.91 20.88
N ARG A 635 41.68 -24.59 22.13
CA ARG A 635 41.58 -25.52 23.27
C ARG A 635 40.14 -25.64 23.77
N CYS A 636 39.38 -24.54 23.80
CA CYS A 636 37.94 -24.57 24.09
C CYS A 636 37.15 -25.31 22.99
N ILE A 637 37.54 -25.15 21.71
CA ILE A 637 36.96 -25.88 20.58
C ILE A 637 37.35 -27.38 20.67
N LYS A 638 38.63 -27.72 20.88
CA LYS A 638 39.09 -29.12 21.07
C LYS A 638 38.45 -29.83 22.26
N LEU A 639 38.22 -29.12 23.36
CA LEU A 639 37.52 -29.66 24.53
C LEU A 639 36.01 -29.82 24.29
N ALA A 640 35.44 -29.12 23.31
CA ALA A 640 34.06 -29.31 22.87
C ALA A 640 33.93 -30.40 21.79
N THR A 641 34.97 -30.64 20.98
CA THR A 641 34.97 -31.59 19.87
C THR A 641 35.52 -32.99 20.20
N GLN A 642 36.10 -33.22 21.37
CA GLN A 642 36.62 -34.54 21.80
C GLN A 642 35.57 -35.67 21.92
N SER A 643 34.30 -35.38 21.62
CA SER A 643 33.17 -36.34 21.61
C SER A 643 32.41 -36.42 20.27
N CYS A 644 32.89 -35.77 19.20
CA CYS A 644 32.24 -35.78 17.88
C CYS A 644 33.02 -36.62 16.85
N SER A 645 32.31 -37.30 15.95
CA SER A 645 32.89 -38.08 14.84
C SER A 645 33.53 -37.19 13.78
N SER A 646 34.42 -37.80 12.99
CA SER A 646 35.41 -37.21 12.08
C SER A 646 34.89 -36.55 10.79
N GLU A 647 33.60 -36.17 10.71
CA GLU A 647 33.04 -35.43 9.57
C GLU A 647 33.03 -33.90 9.77
N LEU A 648 33.41 -33.40 10.95
CA LEU A 648 33.30 -31.98 11.37
C LEU A 648 34.60 -31.15 11.24
N ASP A 649 35.62 -31.64 10.53
CA ASP A 649 37.00 -31.13 10.63
C ASP A 649 37.45 -30.06 9.59
N ARG A 650 36.55 -29.46 8.80
CA ARG A 650 36.95 -28.48 7.76
C ARG A 650 36.66 -27.03 8.16
N LEU A 651 37.66 -26.35 8.71
CA LEU A 651 37.65 -24.91 8.97
C LEU A 651 38.83 -24.22 8.25
N ALA A 652 38.53 -23.25 7.37
CA ALA A 652 39.49 -22.29 6.87
C ALA A 652 38.88 -20.87 6.84
N ASN A 653 39.54 -19.96 7.57
CA ASN A 653 39.55 -18.50 7.53
C ASN A 653 38.25 -17.67 7.71
N LEU A 654 38.34 -16.78 8.72
CA LEU A 654 37.52 -15.60 9.04
C LEU A 654 36.04 -15.84 9.42
N LYS A 655 35.79 -15.68 10.73
CA LYS A 655 34.49 -15.66 11.45
C LYS A 655 33.80 -17.03 11.60
N ILE A 656 34.06 -17.71 12.73
CA ILE A 656 33.35 -18.96 13.09
C ILE A 656 31.87 -18.64 13.39
N LEU A 657 31.02 -19.05 12.44
CA LEU A 657 29.57 -19.28 12.58
C LEU A 657 29.35 -20.50 13.50
N GLY A 658 28.39 -20.38 14.43
CA GLY A 658 28.28 -21.21 15.62
C GLY A 658 27.70 -22.61 15.42
N ILE A 659 28.30 -23.59 16.11
CA ILE A 659 27.74 -24.93 16.37
C ILE A 659 26.99 -24.88 17.71
N VAL A 660 25.74 -25.33 17.75
CA VAL A 660 25.04 -25.69 19.00
C VAL A 660 24.44 -27.09 18.85
N LEU A 661 24.81 -27.95 19.80
CA LEU A 661 24.32 -29.29 20.06
C LEU A 661 22.79 -29.41 20.00
N TYR A 662 22.30 -30.46 19.35
CA TYR A 662 20.99 -31.04 19.67
C TYR A 662 21.17 -32.48 20.18
N THR A 663 20.92 -32.65 21.47
CA THR A 663 20.54 -33.91 22.10
C THR A 663 19.15 -34.30 21.62
N VAL A 664 18.98 -35.48 21.03
CA VAL A 664 17.89 -36.45 21.32
C VAL A 664 18.34 -37.83 20.80
N PHE A 665 18.52 -38.75 21.76
CA PHE A 665 18.89 -40.18 21.72
C PHE A 665 20.29 -40.58 21.24
#